data_AF-A0A142YHS3-F1
#
_entry.id   AF-A0A142YHS3-F1
#
_cell.length_a   1.000
_cell.length_b   1.000
_cell.length_c   1.000
_cell.angle_alpha   90.00
_cell.angle_beta   90.00
_cell.angle_gamma   90.00
#
_symmetry.space_group_name_H-M   'P 1'
#
loop_
_entity.id
_entity.type
_entity.pdbx_description
1 polymer ?
#
loop_
_entity_poly.entity_id
_entity_poly.type
_entity_poly.pdbx_seq_one_letter_code
_entity_poly.pdbx_strand_id
1 'polypeptide(L)'
;MRIPLAVRRTLPMAATLFLVVVALNLACSRSPRPAESVAAGDEDLGLDPAVLQSSAPIETLDDPRLRHLLEAASRWRTARGPERTVVDQVVLAADVPSFLEAVAAWDDRACFPVLIDDPAWTLPFLRAFRPSRIVRFRSPGRSRGQGPFEDWRAAQEAVGRSWVGNDPESTDVPPSGSPPRGLGETPPGVVFSHPESPALAGAVALAAGRFQPLSRLGPIVAEAKPGGTSKLLRFGDVATEEQAVAFARRIEGRLDTLAPSYKKLGDDVDFLTLAGDWPYRYRSERGEGIAIGDRALDDLVGRVLPDERPDLDRARLRWAYAGRLLGDPAASVSRAMGSLFLQPESALFWNTYSGGPIWSDYDATGAAAVWRLIRPAAGASASRAGAAADLAAWRETFRSLDRCDFLAMNSSGDPGEFSIAGGPGLAADVPFGPPRIVSMIHSFSAADPTDPSTIAGRFLERGTFAYFGSMNEPYLTAFRTPYLLAQMLSAEIPLGAACRQGPYEAFGQPWRLVYLGDPLYCVSPLSAAFRPERTTPEASDPFLPKGPGIVATPLAPRDRPDASKAPELLDWCHDAVLLSLARDEPGPGAGGRAEDVLQVLTALDRSRLDGPRIATLDALLIDRFLAAGDGAGLLDHYLKLRPRDRSPVVWRAIETTALGRVASLERAGEFREVLDLWFRLAVGPWPPGSPFPGRLTRRVAAAAEADPALRLGLFRRRLAEARDRLAATGLLPDQRDMLAAELVRLGKDPGVR
;
A
#
# COMPACT_ATOMS: atom_id res chain seq x y z
N MET A 1 -21.39 -1.31 66.21
CA MET A 1 -21.30 -0.10 65.37
C MET A 1 -20.80 -0.55 64.01
N ARG A 2 -21.64 -0.43 62.98
CA ARG A 2 -21.54 -1.12 61.68
C ARG A 2 -20.96 -0.17 60.62
N ILE A 3 -20.03 -0.67 59.79
CA ILE A 3 -19.62 -0.04 58.53
C ILE A 3 -20.39 -0.78 57.41
N PRO A 4 -21.13 -0.09 56.51
CA PRO A 4 -21.99 -0.75 55.54
C PRO A 4 -21.28 -1.13 54.23
N LEU A 5 -21.64 -2.31 53.73
CA LEU A 5 -21.50 -2.75 52.33
C LEU A 5 -22.43 -1.92 51.41
N ALA A 6 -21.90 -1.44 50.28
CA ALA A 6 -22.53 -1.55 48.94
C ALA A 6 -21.71 -0.77 47.89
N VAL A 7 -20.94 -1.48 47.06
CA VAL A 7 -20.45 -0.98 45.77
C VAL A 7 -21.04 -1.88 44.69
N ARG A 8 -22.04 -1.39 43.97
CA ARG A 8 -22.42 -1.89 42.64
C ARG A 8 -22.47 -0.67 41.72
N ARG A 9 -21.42 -0.52 40.90
CA ARG A 9 -21.36 0.44 39.79
C ARG A 9 -22.13 -0.13 38.61
N THR A 10 -23.13 0.60 38.15
CA THR A 10 -23.77 0.40 36.85
C THR A 10 -22.96 1.14 35.78
N LEU A 11 -22.46 0.39 34.81
CA LEU A 11 -21.98 0.88 33.51
C LEU A 11 -23.06 0.52 32.48
N PRO A 12 -23.69 1.49 31.80
CA PRO A 12 -24.21 1.16 30.47
C PRO A 12 -24.05 2.30 29.45
N MET A 13 -23.59 1.94 28.25
CA MET A 13 -23.92 2.53 26.92
C MET A 13 -22.78 2.26 25.94
N ALA A 14 -21.52 2.53 26.29
CA ALA A 14 -20.37 2.19 25.45
C ALA A 14 -20.15 0.67 25.34
N ALA A 15 -20.47 -0.05 26.43
CA ALA A 15 -20.52 -1.50 26.43
C ALA A 15 -21.62 -2.04 25.51
N THR A 16 -22.68 -1.30 25.18
CA THR A 16 -23.82 -1.81 24.40
C THR A 16 -23.57 -1.76 22.89
N LEU A 17 -22.86 -0.74 22.38
CA LEU A 17 -22.44 -0.73 20.96
C LEU A 17 -21.27 -1.69 20.73
N PHE A 18 -20.35 -1.78 21.70
CA PHE A 18 -19.32 -2.82 21.73
C PHE A 18 -19.96 -4.21 21.86
N LEU A 19 -21.00 -4.40 22.68
CA LEU A 19 -21.76 -5.66 22.77
C LEU A 19 -22.65 -5.92 21.57
N VAL A 20 -23.09 -4.95 20.77
CA VAL A 20 -23.84 -5.25 19.53
C VAL A 20 -22.86 -5.67 18.43
N VAL A 21 -21.69 -5.04 18.31
CA VAL A 21 -20.63 -5.49 17.39
C VAL A 21 -19.99 -6.79 17.87
N VAL A 22 -19.77 -6.97 19.18
CA VAL A 22 -19.24 -8.20 19.79
C VAL A 22 -20.32 -9.28 19.91
N ALA A 23 -21.61 -8.99 20.06
CA ALA A 23 -22.67 -10.01 20.02
C ALA A 23 -23.07 -10.36 18.58
N LEU A 24 -22.93 -9.48 17.59
CA LEU A 24 -22.97 -9.88 16.19
C LEU A 24 -21.74 -10.76 15.88
N ASN A 25 -20.55 -10.42 16.36
CA ASN A 25 -19.37 -11.28 16.21
C ASN A 25 -19.40 -12.57 17.05
N LEU A 26 -20.03 -12.59 18.24
CA LEU A 26 -20.18 -13.79 19.10
C LEU A 26 -21.38 -14.66 18.71
N ALA A 27 -22.45 -14.07 18.16
CA ALA A 27 -23.53 -14.82 17.51
C ALA A 27 -23.07 -15.38 16.15
N CYS A 28 -22.13 -14.72 15.48
CA CYS A 28 -21.42 -15.24 14.30
C CYS A 28 -20.17 -16.06 14.63
N SER A 29 -19.76 -16.18 15.90
CA SER A 29 -18.68 -17.08 16.35
C SER A 29 -19.21 -18.44 16.81
N ARG A 30 -20.47 -18.78 16.51
CA ARG A 30 -20.76 -20.20 16.30
C ARG A 30 -19.97 -20.58 15.07
N SER A 31 -18.78 -21.14 15.30
CA SER A 31 -18.12 -21.99 14.32
C SER A 31 -19.21 -22.82 13.67
N PRO A 32 -19.27 -22.93 12.32
CA PRO A 32 -20.11 -23.95 11.73
C PRO A 32 -19.82 -25.23 12.51
N ARG A 33 -20.88 -25.89 13.02
CA ARG A 33 -20.74 -27.22 13.60
C ARG A 33 -19.80 -27.97 12.66
N PRO A 34 -18.74 -28.64 13.16
CA PRO A 34 -17.97 -29.52 12.30
C PRO A 34 -19.01 -30.40 11.63
N ALA A 35 -19.17 -30.23 10.32
CA ALA A 35 -19.98 -31.14 9.56
C ALA A 35 -19.33 -32.50 9.82
N GLU A 36 -20.03 -33.35 10.56
CA GLU A 36 -19.66 -34.76 10.64
C GLU A 36 -19.39 -35.21 9.20
N SER A 37 -18.23 -35.83 9.02
CA SER A 37 -17.63 -36.12 7.74
C SER A 37 -18.66 -36.64 6.73
N VAL A 38 -18.87 -35.87 5.67
CA VAL A 38 -19.34 -36.43 4.40
C VAL A 38 -18.13 -37.11 3.77
N ALA A 39 -17.80 -38.28 4.30
CA ALA A 39 -16.88 -39.23 3.69
C ALA A 39 -17.63 -39.93 2.53
N ALA A 40 -17.86 -39.20 1.43
CA ALA A 40 -18.29 -39.77 0.15
C ALA A 40 -18.14 -38.72 -0.96
N GLY A 41 -17.00 -38.71 -1.66
CA GLY A 41 -16.81 -37.94 -2.90
C GLY A 41 -15.64 -36.94 -2.94
N ASP A 42 -14.60 -37.11 -2.12
CA ASP A 42 -13.44 -36.20 -2.07
C ASP A 42 -12.15 -36.81 -2.68
N GLU A 43 -12.26 -37.93 -3.40
CA GLU A 43 -11.09 -38.70 -3.88
C GLU A 43 -10.26 -38.06 -5.01
N ASP A 44 -10.64 -36.90 -5.55
CA ASP A 44 -9.95 -36.36 -6.75
C ASP A 44 -9.43 -34.92 -6.63
N LEU A 45 -9.42 -34.35 -5.42
CA LEU A 45 -8.87 -33.01 -5.22
C LEU A 45 -7.35 -32.98 -5.03
N GLY A 46 -6.64 -34.11 -5.04
CA GLY A 46 -5.16 -34.12 -4.93
C GLY A 46 -4.58 -33.61 -3.60
N LEU A 47 -5.41 -33.49 -2.56
CA LEU A 47 -4.96 -33.21 -1.20
C LEU A 47 -4.42 -34.49 -0.55
N ASP A 48 -3.27 -34.40 0.13
CA ASP A 48 -2.76 -35.48 0.97
C ASP A 48 -3.78 -35.82 2.08
N PRO A 49 -4.43 -37.00 2.06
CA PRO A 49 -5.41 -37.39 3.05
C PRO A 49 -4.79 -37.63 4.44
N ALA A 50 -3.47 -37.76 4.54
CA ALA A 50 -2.77 -37.91 5.81
C ALA A 50 -2.65 -36.59 6.60
N VAL A 51 -2.89 -35.44 5.96
CA VAL A 51 -2.80 -34.13 6.59
C VAL A 51 -4.19 -33.66 7.02
N LEU A 52 -4.42 -33.63 8.33
CA LEU A 52 -5.71 -33.20 8.89
C LEU A 52 -5.94 -31.71 8.61
N GLN A 53 -7.10 -31.40 8.05
CA GLN A 53 -7.58 -30.03 7.94
C GLN A 53 -8.03 -29.54 9.32
N SER A 54 -7.56 -28.37 9.73
CA SER A 54 -7.86 -27.83 11.06
C SER A 54 -8.13 -26.33 10.99
N SER A 55 -9.10 -25.89 11.79
CA SER A 55 -9.40 -24.46 11.98
C SER A 55 -8.49 -23.79 13.00
N ALA A 56 -7.69 -24.57 13.74
CA ALA A 56 -6.70 -24.03 14.66
C ALA A 56 -5.60 -23.28 13.89
N PRO A 57 -5.16 -22.11 14.37
CA PRO A 57 -4.01 -21.42 13.80
C PRO A 57 -2.79 -22.34 13.70
N ILE A 58 -1.95 -22.13 12.67
CA ILE A 58 -0.63 -22.75 12.61
C ILE A 58 0.33 -21.89 13.42
N GLU A 59 1.05 -22.52 14.35
CA GLU A 59 1.97 -21.82 15.26
C GLU A 59 3.44 -21.94 14.84
N THR A 60 3.77 -22.93 14.00
CA THR A 60 5.15 -23.26 13.65
C THR A 60 5.30 -23.61 12.16
N LEU A 61 6.49 -23.37 11.60
CA LEU A 61 6.79 -23.71 10.20
C LEU A 61 6.80 -25.21 9.93
N ASP A 62 7.13 -26.04 10.91
CA ASP A 62 7.21 -27.50 10.77
C ASP A 62 5.83 -28.20 10.79
N ASP A 63 4.74 -27.44 10.95
CA ASP A 63 3.38 -27.98 10.84
C ASP A 63 3.19 -28.69 9.49
N PRO A 64 2.76 -29.98 9.48
CA PRO A 64 2.56 -30.74 8.24
C PRO A 64 1.65 -30.06 7.22
N ARG A 65 0.73 -29.20 7.68
CA ARG A 65 -0.16 -28.39 6.82
C ARG A 65 0.62 -27.43 5.91
N LEU A 66 1.84 -27.04 6.26
CA LEU A 66 2.70 -26.16 5.46
C LEU A 66 3.69 -26.90 4.55
N ARG A 67 3.76 -28.23 4.59
CA ARG A 67 4.77 -29.01 3.84
C ARG A 67 4.81 -28.64 2.35
N HIS A 68 3.65 -28.65 1.69
CA HIS A 68 3.51 -28.29 0.27
C HIS A 68 4.10 -26.90 -0.05
N LEU A 69 3.90 -25.93 0.84
CA LEU A 69 4.40 -24.57 0.68
C LEU A 69 5.92 -24.51 0.90
N LEU A 70 6.45 -25.23 1.89
CA LEU A 70 7.89 -25.29 2.18
C LEU A 70 8.67 -26.00 1.07
N GLU A 71 8.11 -27.05 0.47
CA GLU A 71 8.67 -27.75 -0.69
C GLU A 71 8.77 -26.81 -1.89
N ALA A 72 7.69 -26.07 -2.20
CA ALA A 72 7.69 -25.06 -3.26
C ALA A 72 8.69 -23.93 -2.95
N ALA A 73 8.72 -23.43 -1.71
CA ALA A 73 9.65 -22.40 -1.27
C ALA A 73 11.12 -22.82 -1.39
N SER A 74 11.43 -24.12 -1.29
CA SER A 74 12.77 -24.61 -1.58
C SER A 74 13.16 -24.39 -3.04
N ARG A 75 12.23 -24.58 -3.98
CA ARG A 75 12.46 -24.29 -5.41
C ARG A 75 12.55 -22.79 -5.68
N TRP A 76 11.68 -21.99 -5.05
CA TRP A 76 11.72 -20.53 -5.21
C TRP A 76 13.05 -19.91 -4.79
N ARG A 77 13.70 -20.50 -3.78
CA ARG A 77 15.03 -20.05 -3.33
C ARG A 77 16.13 -20.35 -4.33
N THR A 78 16.02 -21.42 -5.13
CA THR A 78 17.00 -21.77 -6.17
C THR A 78 16.69 -21.08 -7.50
N ALA A 79 15.42 -20.92 -7.85
CA ALA A 79 14.94 -20.26 -9.06
C ALA A 79 14.84 -18.73 -8.88
N ARG A 80 15.93 -18.07 -8.48
CA ARG A 80 15.96 -16.59 -8.32
C ARG A 80 16.32 -15.84 -9.61
N GLY A 81 16.70 -16.57 -10.66
CA GLY A 81 17.35 -15.99 -11.84
C GLY A 81 18.81 -15.64 -11.55
N PRO A 82 19.51 -15.11 -12.57
CA PRO A 82 20.89 -14.66 -12.38
C PRO A 82 20.96 -13.49 -11.40
N GLU A 83 22.00 -13.48 -10.58
CA GLU A 83 22.25 -12.39 -9.65
C GLU A 83 22.72 -11.15 -10.42
N ARG A 84 21.93 -10.08 -10.34
CA ARG A 84 22.31 -8.78 -10.88
C ARG A 84 22.97 -7.93 -9.80
N THR A 85 24.10 -7.35 -10.13
CA THR A 85 24.70 -6.28 -9.36
C THR A 85 23.85 -5.00 -9.48
N VAL A 86 23.53 -4.39 -8.35
CA VAL A 86 22.81 -3.12 -8.32
C VAL A 86 23.81 -1.97 -8.38
N VAL A 87 23.75 -1.13 -9.40
CA VAL A 87 24.58 0.08 -9.45
C VAL A 87 24.05 1.08 -8.41
N ASP A 88 24.93 1.75 -7.66
CA ASP A 88 24.56 2.76 -6.64
C ASP A 88 24.09 4.09 -7.25
N GLN A 89 23.11 4.05 -8.13
CA GLN A 89 22.53 5.23 -8.76
C GLN A 89 21.01 5.12 -8.89
N VAL A 90 20.34 6.25 -9.03
CA VAL A 90 18.95 6.30 -9.47
C VAL A 90 18.84 7.12 -10.74
N VAL A 91 18.15 6.56 -11.73
CA VAL A 91 17.82 7.24 -12.99
C VAL A 91 16.41 7.82 -12.89
N LEU A 92 16.28 9.13 -13.08
CA LEU A 92 15.02 9.85 -13.14
C LEU A 92 14.66 10.12 -14.60
N ALA A 93 13.75 9.32 -15.14
CA ALA A 93 13.24 9.44 -16.49
C ALA A 93 12.19 10.57 -16.57
N ALA A 94 12.26 11.39 -17.61
CA ALA A 94 11.33 12.51 -17.80
C ALA A 94 9.88 12.08 -18.08
N ASP A 95 9.67 10.89 -18.65
CA ASP A 95 8.38 10.38 -19.10
C ASP A 95 8.42 8.84 -19.29
N VAL A 96 7.28 8.24 -19.66
CA VAL A 96 7.17 6.80 -19.91
C VAL A 96 8.11 6.31 -21.03
N PRO A 97 8.21 6.97 -22.21
CA PRO A 97 9.18 6.57 -23.23
C PRO A 97 10.63 6.58 -22.73
N SER A 98 11.04 7.63 -22.00
CA SER A 98 12.37 7.71 -21.39
C SER A 98 12.57 6.62 -20.35
N PHE A 99 11.54 6.27 -19.59
CA PHE A 99 11.57 5.17 -18.62
C PHE A 99 11.81 3.82 -19.31
N LEU A 100 11.09 3.52 -20.40
CA LEU A 100 11.26 2.27 -21.14
C LEU A 100 12.67 2.14 -21.72
N GLU A 101 13.23 3.21 -22.30
CA GLU A 101 14.60 3.21 -22.82
C GLU A 101 15.66 3.07 -21.71
N ALA A 102 15.42 3.64 -20.53
CA ALA A 102 16.32 3.47 -19.38
C ALA A 102 16.27 2.05 -18.79
N VAL A 103 15.10 1.41 -18.73
CA VAL A 103 14.96 0.00 -18.31
C VAL A 103 15.59 -0.96 -19.33
N ALA A 104 15.46 -0.65 -20.62
CA ALA A 104 16.09 -1.41 -21.70
C ALA A 104 17.62 -1.48 -21.63
N ALA A 105 18.24 -0.64 -20.78
CA ALA A 105 19.67 -0.55 -20.59
C ALA A 105 20.22 -1.49 -19.49
N TRP A 106 19.33 -2.12 -18.71
CA TRP A 106 19.69 -3.24 -17.83
C TRP A 106 20.13 -4.44 -18.67
N ASP A 107 20.85 -5.38 -18.06
CA ASP A 107 21.23 -6.64 -18.70
C ASP A 107 21.12 -7.82 -17.72
N ASP A 108 21.70 -8.97 -18.03
CA ASP A 108 21.71 -10.16 -17.16
C ASP A 108 22.61 -10.02 -15.92
N ARG A 109 23.42 -8.96 -15.83
CA ARG A 109 24.45 -8.78 -14.80
C ARG A 109 24.29 -7.53 -13.96
N ALA A 110 23.70 -6.47 -14.49
CA ALA A 110 23.62 -5.18 -13.85
C ALA A 110 22.23 -4.53 -14.01
N CYS A 111 21.79 -3.87 -12.95
CA CYS A 111 20.59 -3.03 -12.99
C CYS A 111 20.72 -1.84 -12.02
N PHE A 112 19.80 -0.89 -12.14
CA PHE A 112 19.69 0.27 -11.27
C PHE A 112 18.25 0.74 -11.20
N PRO A 113 17.78 1.33 -10.08
CA PRO A 113 16.46 1.90 -10.02
C PRO A 113 16.22 2.96 -11.11
N VAL A 114 15.09 2.85 -11.80
CA VAL A 114 14.60 3.85 -12.77
C VAL A 114 13.22 4.33 -12.31
N LEU A 115 13.06 5.62 -12.10
CA LEU A 115 11.78 6.24 -11.71
C LEU A 115 11.34 7.23 -12.78
N ILE A 116 10.04 7.48 -12.89
CA ILE A 116 9.53 8.65 -13.61
C ILE A 116 9.65 9.84 -12.65
N ASP A 117 10.16 10.98 -13.15
CA ASP A 117 10.49 12.16 -12.34
C ASP A 117 9.23 12.89 -11.82
N ASP A 118 8.63 12.33 -10.77
CA ASP A 118 7.50 12.88 -10.01
C ASP A 118 7.87 12.94 -8.51
N PRO A 119 8.04 14.14 -7.93
CA PRO A 119 8.44 14.32 -6.54
C PRO A 119 7.54 13.61 -5.51
N ALA A 120 6.27 13.36 -5.83
CA ALA A 120 5.37 12.63 -4.93
C ALA A 120 5.85 11.17 -4.70
N TRP A 121 6.58 10.60 -5.66
CA TRP A 121 7.04 9.21 -5.65
C TRP A 121 8.57 9.09 -5.60
N THR A 122 9.30 10.01 -6.23
CA THR A 122 10.76 9.98 -6.26
C THR A 122 11.39 10.30 -4.92
N LEU A 123 10.88 11.30 -4.19
CA LEU A 123 11.47 11.71 -2.91
C LEU A 123 11.37 10.62 -1.83
N PRO A 124 10.20 9.97 -1.61
CA PRO A 124 10.14 8.85 -0.68
C PRO A 124 11.10 7.72 -1.07
N PHE A 125 11.16 7.34 -2.35
CA PHE A 125 12.06 6.29 -2.82
C PHE A 125 13.53 6.64 -2.58
N LEU A 126 13.97 7.85 -2.93
CA LEU A 126 15.34 8.30 -2.75
C LEU A 126 15.75 8.32 -1.28
N ARG A 127 14.86 8.71 -0.37
CA ARG A 127 15.13 8.66 1.08
C ARG A 127 15.40 7.23 1.59
N ALA A 128 14.68 6.24 1.06
CA ALA A 128 14.89 4.84 1.39
C ALA A 128 16.15 4.26 0.71
N PHE A 129 16.27 4.44 -0.61
CA PHE A 129 17.36 3.88 -1.39
C PHE A 129 18.72 4.55 -1.10
N ARG A 130 18.74 5.86 -0.88
CA ARG A 130 19.96 6.69 -0.62
C ARG A 130 21.06 6.38 -1.66
N PRO A 131 20.91 6.82 -2.92
CA PRO A 131 21.91 6.58 -3.95
C PRO A 131 23.17 7.42 -3.72
N SER A 132 24.33 7.01 -4.27
CA SER A 132 25.48 7.91 -4.39
C SER A 132 25.36 8.85 -5.58
N ARG A 133 24.67 8.44 -6.66
CA ARG A 133 24.44 9.26 -7.86
C ARG A 133 22.98 9.32 -8.29
N ILE A 134 22.53 10.51 -8.72
CA ILE A 134 21.22 10.70 -9.38
C ILE A 134 21.49 11.14 -10.82
N VAL A 135 20.84 10.51 -11.79
CA VAL A 135 20.97 10.85 -13.22
C VAL A 135 19.61 11.25 -13.75
N ARG A 136 19.50 12.42 -14.38
CA ARG A 136 18.31 12.75 -15.17
C ARG A 136 18.44 12.20 -16.57
N PHE A 137 17.40 11.52 -17.02
CA PHE A 137 17.37 10.83 -18.29
C PHE A 137 16.18 11.29 -19.15
N ARG A 138 16.48 11.68 -20.39
CA ARG A 138 15.50 11.97 -21.42
C ARG A 138 15.91 11.28 -22.71
N SER A 139 14.99 10.49 -23.25
CA SER A 139 15.07 10.00 -24.62
C SER A 139 14.16 10.86 -25.50
N PRO A 140 14.54 11.19 -26.75
CA PRO A 140 13.70 12.02 -27.62
C PRO A 140 12.40 11.31 -28.05
N GLY A 141 12.17 10.08 -27.58
CA GLY A 141 11.19 9.16 -28.12
C GLY A 141 11.61 8.76 -29.53
N ARG A 142 11.66 7.46 -29.84
CA ARG A 142 11.67 7.11 -31.26
C ARG A 142 10.39 7.67 -31.86
N SER A 143 10.45 8.33 -33.02
CA SER A 143 9.26 8.76 -33.80
C SER A 143 8.47 7.55 -34.32
N ARG A 144 8.16 6.61 -33.43
CA ARG A 144 7.25 5.49 -33.66
C ARG A 144 5.84 6.06 -33.55
N GLY A 145 4.89 5.41 -34.22
CA GLY A 145 3.49 5.81 -34.16
C GLY A 145 3.03 5.97 -32.70
N GLN A 146 2.04 6.83 -32.48
CA GLN A 146 1.42 6.95 -31.17
C GLN A 146 0.27 5.95 -31.05
N GLY A 147 0.09 5.37 -29.86
CA GLY A 147 -1.09 4.63 -29.50
C GLY A 147 -0.81 3.26 -28.88
N PRO A 148 -1.87 2.56 -28.42
CA PRO A 148 -1.72 1.43 -27.52
C PRO A 148 -0.86 0.28 -28.09
N PHE A 149 -0.95 0.02 -29.40
CA PHE A 149 -0.14 -1.04 -30.02
C PHE A 149 1.37 -0.75 -29.97
N GLU A 150 1.76 0.50 -30.25
CA GLU A 150 3.16 0.91 -30.22
C GLU A 150 3.69 1.00 -28.78
N ASP A 151 2.85 1.46 -27.84
CA ASP A 151 3.18 1.47 -26.40
C ASP A 151 3.47 0.04 -25.90
N TRP A 152 2.64 -0.93 -26.31
CA TRP A 152 2.85 -2.34 -25.97
C TRP A 152 4.12 -2.89 -26.60
N ARG A 153 4.38 -2.59 -27.88
CA ARG A 153 5.61 -3.03 -28.56
C ARG A 153 6.86 -2.46 -27.89
N ALA A 154 6.84 -1.18 -27.51
CA ALA A 154 7.93 -0.54 -26.78
C ALA A 154 8.15 -1.18 -25.40
N ALA A 155 7.07 -1.51 -24.69
CA ALA A 155 7.13 -2.25 -23.43
C ALA A 155 7.78 -3.63 -23.60
N GLN A 156 7.38 -4.39 -24.63
CA GLN A 156 7.99 -5.70 -24.93
C GLN A 156 9.48 -5.58 -25.29
N GLU A 157 9.84 -4.61 -26.13
CA GLU A 157 11.23 -4.37 -26.51
C GLU A 157 12.10 -4.01 -25.30
N ALA A 158 11.58 -3.16 -24.39
CA ALA A 158 12.29 -2.79 -23.16
C ALA A 158 12.55 -4.00 -22.26
N VAL A 159 11.54 -4.85 -22.05
CA VAL A 159 11.69 -6.08 -21.25
C VAL A 159 12.69 -7.04 -21.90
N GLY A 160 12.55 -7.35 -23.19
CA GLY A 160 13.45 -8.29 -23.87
C GLY A 160 14.90 -7.81 -23.87
N ARG A 161 15.13 -6.51 -24.13
CA ARG A 161 16.48 -5.92 -24.08
C ARG A 161 17.09 -5.96 -22.70
N SER A 162 16.28 -5.74 -21.66
CA SER A 162 16.76 -5.74 -20.27
C SER A 162 17.40 -7.06 -19.83
N TRP A 163 17.17 -8.16 -20.56
CA TRP A 163 17.68 -9.49 -20.22
C TRP A 163 18.98 -9.86 -20.93
N VAL A 164 19.42 -9.06 -21.90
CA VAL A 164 20.60 -9.34 -22.72
C VAL A 164 21.58 -8.19 -22.61
N GLY A 165 22.89 -8.51 -22.63
CA GLY A 165 23.95 -7.51 -22.61
C GLY A 165 23.78 -6.45 -23.69
N ASN A 166 24.29 -5.24 -23.40
CA ASN A 166 24.24 -4.05 -24.25
C ASN A 166 25.08 -4.17 -25.54
N ASP A 167 24.72 -5.09 -26.44
CA ASP A 167 25.02 -4.92 -27.86
C ASP A 167 23.85 -4.19 -28.52
N PRO A 168 23.92 -2.85 -28.68
CA PRO A 168 22.84 -2.06 -29.28
C PRO A 168 22.59 -2.41 -30.75
N GLU A 169 23.51 -3.13 -31.42
CA GLU A 169 23.33 -3.63 -32.79
C GLU A 169 22.76 -5.05 -32.83
N SER A 170 22.69 -5.75 -31.70
CA SER A 170 22.08 -7.08 -31.65
C SER A 170 20.60 -6.99 -32.00
N THR A 171 20.25 -7.61 -33.13
CA THR A 171 18.87 -7.77 -33.58
C THR A 171 18.14 -8.92 -32.87
N ASP A 172 18.87 -9.74 -32.10
CA ASP A 172 18.35 -10.94 -31.44
C ASP A 172 17.87 -10.61 -30.02
N VAL A 173 16.82 -9.79 -29.94
CA VAL A 173 16.16 -9.48 -28.66
C VAL A 173 15.23 -10.63 -28.31
N PRO A 174 15.37 -11.27 -27.13
CA PRO A 174 14.51 -12.37 -26.74
C PRO A 174 13.04 -11.89 -26.65
N PRO A 175 12.08 -12.76 -27.01
CA PRO A 175 10.68 -12.40 -26.92
C PRO A 175 10.29 -12.18 -25.46
N SER A 176 9.82 -10.96 -25.13
CA SER A 176 9.39 -10.61 -23.77
C SER A 176 8.27 -11.49 -23.21
N GLY A 177 7.57 -12.22 -24.08
CA GLY A 177 6.48 -13.11 -23.72
C GLY A 177 6.94 -14.49 -23.23
N SER A 178 8.23 -14.79 -23.22
CA SER A 178 8.77 -16.07 -22.75
C SER A 178 9.96 -15.86 -21.83
N PRO A 179 10.25 -16.79 -20.91
CA PRO A 179 11.45 -16.70 -20.10
C PRO A 179 12.71 -16.60 -20.98
N PRO A 180 13.70 -15.76 -20.61
CA PRO A 180 14.94 -15.65 -21.36
C PRO A 180 15.67 -17.00 -21.40
N ARG A 181 16.08 -17.43 -22.61
CA ARG A 181 16.86 -18.66 -22.78
C ARG A 181 18.31 -18.43 -22.35
N GLY A 182 18.90 -19.42 -21.68
CA GLY A 182 20.33 -19.40 -21.32
C GLY A 182 20.69 -18.71 -20.00
N LEU A 183 19.72 -18.15 -19.26
CA LEU A 183 19.94 -17.53 -17.95
C LEU A 183 19.76 -18.48 -16.75
N GLY A 184 19.53 -19.78 -17.00
CA GLY A 184 19.21 -20.76 -15.96
C GLY A 184 17.74 -20.68 -15.50
N GLU A 185 17.48 -21.14 -14.27
CA GLU A 185 16.14 -21.08 -13.67
C GLU A 185 15.78 -19.64 -13.29
N THR A 186 14.75 -19.08 -13.91
CA THR A 186 14.21 -17.75 -13.61
C THR A 186 13.13 -17.81 -12.52
N PRO A 187 12.84 -16.69 -11.82
CA PRO A 187 11.72 -16.61 -10.87
C PRO A 187 10.41 -17.13 -11.46
N PRO A 188 9.67 -17.98 -10.73
CA PRO A 188 8.53 -18.71 -11.29
C PRO A 188 7.30 -17.82 -11.33
N GLY A 189 7.23 -16.87 -12.25
CA GLY A 189 6.03 -16.07 -12.40
C GLY A 189 5.91 -15.30 -13.71
N VAL A 190 4.73 -14.73 -13.89
CA VAL A 190 4.33 -14.03 -15.12
C VAL A 190 3.68 -12.69 -14.76
N VAL A 191 3.99 -11.66 -15.54
CA VAL A 191 3.37 -10.33 -15.42
C VAL A 191 2.33 -10.16 -16.52
N PHE A 192 1.08 -9.96 -16.14
CA PHE A 192 -0.01 -9.67 -17.05
C PHE A 192 -0.31 -8.18 -17.09
N SER A 193 -0.43 -7.64 -18.30
CA SER A 193 -0.85 -6.25 -18.52
C SER A 193 -1.59 -6.11 -19.86
N HIS A 194 -1.96 -4.88 -20.20
CA HIS A 194 -2.52 -4.52 -21.49
C HIS A 194 -2.04 -3.12 -21.91
N PRO A 195 -2.08 -2.81 -23.23
CA PRO A 195 -1.62 -1.54 -23.77
C PRO A 195 -2.11 -0.27 -23.05
N GLU A 196 -3.40 -0.23 -22.70
CA GLU A 196 -4.05 0.93 -22.08
C GLU A 196 -3.96 0.91 -20.54
N SER A 197 -3.20 -0.03 -19.96
CA SER A 197 -3.10 -0.13 -18.50
C SER A 197 -2.33 1.07 -17.95
N PRO A 198 -2.87 1.78 -16.95
CA PRO A 198 -2.12 2.83 -16.26
C PRO A 198 -0.87 2.28 -15.53
N ALA A 199 -0.83 0.98 -15.25
CA ALA A 199 0.26 0.30 -14.57
C ALA A 199 1.25 -0.41 -15.52
N LEU A 200 1.17 -0.21 -16.85
CA LEU A 200 2.04 -0.89 -17.83
C LEU A 200 3.53 -0.62 -17.57
N ALA A 201 3.91 0.61 -17.21
CA ALA A 201 5.30 0.95 -16.91
C ALA A 201 5.83 0.18 -15.70
N GLY A 202 5.05 0.07 -14.63
CA GLY A 202 5.38 -0.77 -13.48
C GLY A 202 5.41 -2.27 -13.82
N ALA A 203 4.53 -2.74 -14.72
CA ALA A 203 4.55 -4.11 -15.24
C ALA A 203 5.87 -4.42 -15.96
N VAL A 204 6.34 -3.49 -16.80
CA VAL A 204 7.64 -3.57 -17.47
C VAL A 204 8.78 -3.66 -16.46
N ALA A 205 8.78 -2.81 -15.42
CA ALA A 205 9.81 -2.87 -14.38
C ALA A 205 9.88 -4.26 -13.71
N LEU A 206 8.74 -4.82 -13.31
CA LEU A 206 8.72 -6.14 -12.66
C LEU A 206 9.14 -7.26 -13.63
N ALA A 207 8.63 -7.26 -14.86
CA ALA A 207 8.99 -8.25 -15.87
C ALA A 207 10.50 -8.20 -16.21
N ALA A 208 11.02 -7.00 -16.44
CA ALA A 208 12.44 -6.76 -16.67
C ALA A 208 13.29 -7.17 -15.46
N GLY A 209 12.92 -6.70 -14.26
CA GLY A 209 13.67 -6.85 -13.02
C GLY A 209 13.72 -8.29 -12.49
N ARG A 210 12.63 -9.05 -12.67
CA ARG A 210 12.46 -10.44 -12.21
C ARG A 210 12.71 -11.49 -13.29
N PHE A 211 13.11 -11.10 -14.51
CA PHE A 211 13.22 -12.01 -15.66
C PHE A 211 11.92 -12.77 -15.97
N GLN A 212 10.77 -12.11 -15.80
CA GLN A 212 9.46 -12.73 -15.96
C GLN A 212 8.83 -12.38 -17.30
N PRO A 213 8.09 -13.30 -17.94
CA PRO A 213 7.30 -12.99 -19.12
C PRO A 213 6.34 -11.82 -18.90
N LEU A 214 6.36 -10.83 -19.81
CA LEU A 214 5.33 -9.81 -19.95
C LEU A 214 4.29 -10.27 -20.97
N SER A 215 3.11 -10.65 -20.49
CA SER A 215 2.04 -11.22 -21.29
C SER A 215 0.81 -10.32 -21.39
N ARG A 216 0.22 -10.27 -22.59
CA ARG A 216 -0.98 -9.47 -22.86
C ARG A 216 -2.24 -10.22 -22.46
N LEU A 217 -3.03 -9.59 -21.59
CA LEU A 217 -4.34 -10.08 -21.18
C LEU A 217 -5.43 -9.04 -21.51
N GLY A 218 -6.47 -9.45 -22.24
CA GLY A 218 -7.56 -8.54 -22.61
C GLY A 218 -8.49 -8.21 -21.44
N PRO A 219 -9.32 -7.17 -21.56
CA PRO A 219 -10.30 -6.81 -20.53
C PRO A 219 -11.37 -7.91 -20.34
N ILE A 220 -12.11 -7.83 -19.22
CA ILE A 220 -13.33 -8.63 -19.03
C ILE A 220 -14.47 -7.86 -19.72
N VAL A 221 -15.21 -8.55 -20.59
CA VAL A 221 -16.36 -7.99 -21.30
C VAL A 221 -17.61 -8.59 -20.71
N ALA A 222 -18.48 -7.76 -20.14
CA ALA A 222 -19.83 -8.17 -19.77
C ALA A 222 -20.71 -8.07 -21.02
N GLU A 223 -21.18 -9.22 -21.49
CA GLU A 223 -22.11 -9.28 -22.62
C GLU A 223 -23.41 -8.58 -22.26
N ALA A 224 -23.94 -7.84 -23.23
CA ALA A 224 -25.22 -7.18 -23.05
C ALA A 224 -26.37 -8.19 -23.12
N LYS A 225 -27.50 -7.83 -22.49
CA LYS A 225 -28.77 -8.46 -22.83
C LYS A 225 -29.08 -8.22 -24.33
N PRO A 226 -29.87 -9.08 -24.99
CA PRO A 226 -30.27 -8.87 -26.39
C PRO A 226 -30.75 -7.42 -26.63
N GLY A 227 -30.08 -6.70 -27.53
CA GLY A 227 -30.35 -5.29 -27.85
C GLY A 227 -29.55 -4.24 -27.05
N GLY A 228 -28.69 -4.63 -26.11
CA GLY A 228 -27.81 -3.72 -25.38
C GLY A 228 -26.37 -3.66 -25.91
N THR A 229 -25.56 -2.75 -25.35
CA THR A 229 -24.12 -2.64 -25.63
C THR A 229 -23.30 -3.38 -24.58
N SER A 230 -22.32 -4.17 -25.03
CA SER A 230 -21.40 -4.86 -24.12
C SER A 230 -20.59 -3.84 -23.32
N LYS A 231 -20.33 -4.13 -22.05
CA LYS A 231 -19.58 -3.25 -21.14
C LYS A 231 -18.19 -3.85 -20.87
N LEU A 232 -17.14 -3.04 -21.04
CA LEU A 232 -15.81 -3.38 -20.51
C LEU A 232 -15.82 -3.18 -19.01
N LEU A 233 -15.55 -4.24 -18.26
CA LEU A 233 -15.45 -4.16 -16.81
C LEU A 233 -14.05 -3.66 -16.41
N ARG A 234 -14.02 -2.67 -15.51
CA ARG A 234 -12.82 -2.00 -14.99
C ARG A 234 -12.61 -2.30 -13.51
N PHE A 235 -11.55 -1.76 -12.91
CA PHE A 235 -11.19 -1.97 -11.51
C PHE A 235 -12.36 -1.82 -10.52
N GLY A 236 -13.14 -0.74 -10.67
CA GLY A 236 -14.27 -0.44 -9.78
C GLY A 236 -15.55 -1.24 -10.05
N ASP A 237 -15.59 -2.05 -11.13
CA ASP A 237 -16.72 -2.92 -11.41
C ASP A 237 -16.64 -4.23 -10.59
N VAL A 238 -17.79 -4.83 -10.32
CA VAL A 238 -17.90 -6.14 -9.67
C VAL A 238 -18.28 -7.17 -10.73
N ALA A 239 -17.39 -8.14 -10.97
CA ALA A 239 -17.65 -9.24 -11.89
C ALA A 239 -18.67 -10.23 -11.30
N THR A 240 -19.39 -10.95 -12.15
CA THR A 240 -20.11 -12.16 -11.70
C THR A 240 -19.12 -13.28 -11.41
N GLU A 241 -19.54 -14.28 -10.63
CA GLU A 241 -18.74 -15.49 -10.38
C GLU A 241 -18.32 -16.18 -11.69
N GLU A 242 -19.23 -16.31 -12.65
CA GLU A 242 -18.96 -16.90 -13.97
C GLU A 242 -17.91 -16.10 -14.76
N GLN A 243 -18.00 -14.76 -14.74
CA GLN A 243 -17.02 -13.89 -15.38
C GLN A 243 -15.63 -14.00 -14.71
N ALA A 244 -15.59 -14.14 -13.39
CA ALA A 244 -14.37 -14.30 -12.63
C ALA A 244 -13.69 -15.66 -12.93
N VAL A 245 -14.46 -16.74 -12.98
CA VAL A 245 -13.97 -18.08 -13.37
C VAL A 245 -13.47 -18.07 -14.82
N ALA A 246 -14.22 -17.46 -15.75
CA ALA A 246 -13.80 -17.34 -17.14
C ALA A 246 -12.50 -16.53 -17.29
N PHE A 247 -12.32 -15.50 -16.46
CA PHE A 247 -11.08 -14.73 -16.41
C PHE A 247 -9.90 -15.55 -15.88
N ALA A 248 -10.08 -16.29 -14.78
CA ALA A 248 -9.05 -17.19 -14.23
C ALA A 248 -8.62 -18.25 -15.27
N ARG A 249 -9.59 -18.88 -15.96
CA ARG A 249 -9.31 -19.85 -17.03
C ARG A 249 -8.62 -19.23 -18.24
N ARG A 250 -8.93 -17.97 -18.57
CA ARG A 250 -8.23 -17.25 -19.64
C ARG A 250 -6.75 -17.04 -19.30
N ILE A 251 -6.43 -16.82 -18.03
CA ILE A 251 -5.03 -16.77 -17.56
C ILE A 251 -4.38 -18.15 -17.75
N GLU A 252 -5.03 -19.24 -17.33
CA GLU A 252 -4.51 -20.60 -17.56
C GLU A 252 -4.26 -20.88 -19.05
N GLY A 253 -5.23 -20.56 -19.91
CA GLY A 253 -5.06 -20.73 -21.36
C GLY A 253 -3.97 -19.85 -21.97
N ARG A 254 -3.57 -18.75 -21.31
CA ARG A 254 -2.35 -18.02 -21.67
C ARG A 254 -1.12 -18.80 -21.24
N LEU A 255 -1.09 -19.30 -20.00
CA LEU A 255 0.05 -20.02 -19.45
C LEU A 255 0.37 -21.31 -20.20
N ASP A 256 -0.64 -22.00 -20.75
CA ASP A 256 -0.46 -23.15 -21.65
C ASP A 256 0.50 -22.87 -22.83
N THR A 257 0.63 -21.60 -23.22
CA THR A 257 1.53 -21.17 -24.30
C THR A 257 2.87 -20.61 -23.83
N LEU A 258 3.00 -20.31 -22.53
CA LEU A 258 4.15 -19.58 -21.98
C LEU A 258 5.10 -20.45 -21.15
N ALA A 259 4.54 -21.41 -20.40
CA ALA A 259 5.27 -22.17 -19.40
C ALA A 259 5.09 -23.67 -19.62
N PRO A 260 6.17 -24.47 -19.56
CA PRO A 260 6.08 -25.93 -19.64
C PRO A 260 5.24 -26.55 -18.51
N SER A 261 5.31 -25.98 -17.30
CA SER A 261 4.55 -26.42 -16.13
C SER A 261 4.00 -25.24 -15.31
N TYR A 262 2.76 -25.35 -14.82
CA TYR A 262 2.12 -24.34 -13.96
C TYR A 262 0.92 -24.89 -13.16
N LYS A 263 0.73 -26.21 -13.04
CA LYS A 263 -0.50 -26.81 -12.51
C LYS A 263 -0.45 -27.11 -11.01
N LYS A 264 0.71 -26.97 -10.37
CA LYS A 264 0.91 -27.10 -8.92
C LYS A 264 2.03 -26.19 -8.45
N LEU A 265 2.07 -25.94 -7.13
CA LEU A 265 3.17 -25.18 -6.54
C LEU A 265 4.52 -25.86 -6.75
N GLY A 266 5.52 -25.05 -7.06
CA GLY A 266 6.88 -25.47 -7.39
C GLY A 266 7.10 -25.70 -8.89
N ASP A 267 6.10 -25.46 -9.74
CA ASP A 267 6.24 -25.51 -11.19
C ASP A 267 6.94 -24.24 -11.73
N ASP A 268 7.03 -24.08 -13.05
CA ASP A 268 7.69 -22.92 -13.68
C ASP A 268 6.95 -21.59 -13.44
N VAL A 269 5.69 -21.64 -13.00
CA VAL A 269 4.86 -20.46 -12.69
C VAL A 269 4.06 -20.70 -11.42
N ASP A 270 4.46 -20.00 -10.35
CA ASP A 270 3.81 -20.00 -9.05
C ASP A 270 3.33 -18.60 -8.63
N PHE A 271 3.66 -17.56 -9.41
CA PHE A 271 3.35 -16.16 -9.08
C PHE A 271 2.83 -15.39 -10.28
N LEU A 272 1.80 -14.57 -10.04
CA LEU A 272 1.12 -13.81 -11.10
C LEU A 272 1.00 -12.35 -10.69
N THR A 273 1.60 -11.45 -11.46
CA THR A 273 1.38 -10.00 -11.26
C THR A 273 0.29 -9.51 -12.20
N LEU A 274 -0.79 -8.98 -11.64
CA LEU A 274 -1.87 -8.35 -12.39
C LEU A 274 -1.66 -6.83 -12.41
N ALA A 275 -1.19 -6.31 -13.54
CA ALA A 275 -0.91 -4.89 -13.77
C ALA A 275 -1.82 -4.30 -14.85
N GLY A 276 -3.14 -4.40 -14.65
CA GLY A 276 -4.18 -3.98 -15.60
C GLY A 276 -5.43 -3.46 -14.92
N ASP A 277 -6.31 -2.82 -15.70
CA ASP A 277 -7.59 -2.27 -15.26
C ASP A 277 -8.70 -3.35 -15.34
N TRP A 278 -8.57 -4.39 -14.53
CA TRP A 278 -9.57 -5.46 -14.40
C TRP A 278 -10.32 -5.36 -13.07
N PRO A 279 -11.56 -5.87 -12.99
CA PRO A 279 -12.32 -5.95 -11.75
C PRO A 279 -11.48 -6.39 -10.57
N TYR A 280 -11.63 -5.66 -9.48
CA TYR A 280 -10.98 -5.98 -8.21
C TYR A 280 -11.74 -7.07 -7.44
N ARG A 281 -13.04 -7.18 -7.71
CA ARG A 281 -13.98 -8.02 -6.97
C ARG A 281 -14.86 -8.85 -7.90
N TYR A 282 -15.35 -9.95 -7.37
CA TYR A 282 -16.47 -10.68 -7.96
C TYR A 282 -17.54 -10.96 -6.90
N ARG A 283 -18.80 -11.08 -7.33
CA ARG A 283 -19.91 -11.40 -6.45
C ARG A 283 -20.12 -12.90 -6.33
N SER A 284 -20.13 -13.41 -5.10
CA SER A 284 -20.51 -14.78 -4.75
C SER A 284 -21.86 -14.77 -4.04
N GLU A 285 -22.83 -15.48 -4.59
CA GLU A 285 -24.16 -15.69 -3.96
C GLU A 285 -24.20 -17.00 -3.13
N ARG A 286 -23.09 -17.73 -3.05
CA ARG A 286 -22.98 -19.00 -2.32
C ARG A 286 -22.71 -18.79 -0.82
N GLY A 287 -23.18 -19.75 -0.02
CA GLY A 287 -22.99 -19.81 1.43
C GLY A 287 -24.10 -19.13 2.23
N GLU A 288 -23.86 -18.91 3.52
CA GLU A 288 -24.76 -18.21 4.44
C GLU A 288 -24.06 -17.04 5.14
N GLY A 289 -24.82 -16.04 5.56
CA GLY A 289 -24.32 -14.91 6.35
C GLY A 289 -23.17 -14.18 5.65
N ILE A 290 -22.03 -14.07 6.33
CA ILE A 290 -20.88 -13.34 5.78
C ILE A 290 -20.15 -14.09 4.65
N ALA A 291 -20.53 -15.33 4.30
CA ALA A 291 -19.96 -16.02 3.13
C ALA A 291 -20.51 -15.48 1.80
N ILE A 292 -21.70 -14.86 1.82
CA ILE A 292 -22.33 -14.19 0.68
C ILE A 292 -21.72 -12.79 0.49
N GLY A 293 -21.52 -12.39 -0.76
CA GLY A 293 -21.12 -11.03 -1.13
C GLY A 293 -19.85 -10.99 -1.97
N ASP A 294 -19.22 -9.82 -2.00
CA ASP A 294 -18.02 -9.60 -2.81
C ASP A 294 -16.83 -10.41 -2.26
N ARG A 295 -16.11 -11.11 -3.14
CA ARG A 295 -14.86 -11.85 -2.93
C ARG A 295 -13.75 -11.32 -3.86
N ALA A 296 -12.50 -11.59 -3.52
CA ALA A 296 -11.33 -11.00 -4.18
C ALA A 296 -11.03 -11.76 -5.46
N LEU A 297 -11.05 -11.09 -6.61
CA LEU A 297 -10.70 -11.74 -7.88
C LEU A 297 -9.27 -12.28 -7.85
N ASP A 298 -8.37 -11.52 -7.24
CA ASP A 298 -6.95 -11.86 -7.10
C ASP A 298 -6.73 -13.10 -6.21
N ASP A 299 -7.71 -13.52 -5.40
CA ASP A 299 -7.63 -14.74 -4.62
C ASP A 299 -8.21 -15.99 -5.28
N LEU A 300 -9.07 -15.77 -6.28
CA LEU A 300 -9.54 -16.80 -7.19
C LEU A 300 -8.51 -17.16 -8.27
N VAL A 301 -7.77 -16.17 -8.77
CA VAL A 301 -6.71 -16.41 -9.76
C VAL A 301 -5.57 -17.24 -9.12
N GLY A 302 -5.10 -18.27 -9.85
CA GLY A 302 -4.06 -19.19 -9.37
C GLY A 302 -4.59 -20.43 -8.64
N ARG A 303 -5.91 -20.69 -8.71
CA ARG A 303 -6.57 -21.85 -8.09
C ARG A 303 -6.72 -23.01 -9.05
N VAL A 304 -6.73 -24.23 -8.52
CA VAL A 304 -7.09 -25.43 -9.29
C VAL A 304 -8.63 -25.48 -9.41
N LEU A 305 -9.14 -25.43 -10.64
CA LEU A 305 -10.58 -25.40 -10.95
C LEU A 305 -10.96 -26.64 -11.79
N PRO A 306 -11.47 -27.73 -11.17
CA PRO A 306 -11.65 -29.01 -11.84
C PRO A 306 -12.77 -29.01 -12.92
N ASP A 307 -13.84 -28.23 -12.71
CA ASP A 307 -15.05 -28.28 -13.55
C ASP A 307 -15.35 -26.94 -14.23
N GLU A 308 -16.18 -26.96 -15.29
CA GLU A 308 -16.68 -25.75 -15.98
C GLU A 308 -17.37 -24.75 -15.05
N ARG A 309 -18.07 -25.25 -14.04
CA ARG A 309 -18.73 -24.46 -13.00
C ARG A 309 -18.22 -24.94 -11.65
N PRO A 310 -16.99 -24.55 -11.27
CA PRO A 310 -16.34 -25.09 -10.10
C PRO A 310 -17.08 -24.69 -8.83
N ASP A 311 -16.99 -25.53 -7.81
CA ASP A 311 -17.37 -25.14 -6.46
C ASP A 311 -16.26 -24.35 -5.79
N LEU A 312 -16.38 -23.01 -5.82
CA LEU A 312 -15.34 -22.12 -5.32
C LEU A 312 -15.09 -22.30 -3.82
N ASP A 313 -16.08 -22.75 -3.04
CA ASP A 313 -15.88 -23.03 -1.61
C ASP A 313 -15.02 -24.29 -1.37
N ARG A 314 -14.91 -25.17 -2.37
CA ARG A 314 -14.04 -26.36 -2.36
C ARG A 314 -12.71 -26.15 -3.11
N ALA A 315 -12.53 -25.03 -3.81
CA ALA A 315 -11.33 -24.71 -4.59
C ALA A 315 -10.13 -24.28 -3.72
N ARG A 316 -9.67 -25.16 -2.83
CA ARG A 316 -8.66 -24.85 -1.79
C ARG A 316 -7.23 -24.95 -2.29
N LEU A 317 -6.98 -25.74 -3.33
CA LEU A 317 -5.67 -25.87 -3.93
C LEU A 317 -5.28 -24.65 -4.76
N ARG A 318 -3.96 -24.40 -4.78
CA ARG A 318 -3.34 -23.35 -5.57
C ARG A 318 -2.25 -23.97 -6.43
N TRP A 319 -2.10 -23.39 -7.61
CA TRP A 319 -0.92 -23.53 -8.44
C TRP A 319 -0.18 -22.20 -8.56
N ALA A 320 -0.78 -21.07 -8.20
CA ALA A 320 -0.07 -19.80 -8.08
C ALA A 320 -0.68 -18.82 -7.05
N TYR A 321 0.10 -17.79 -6.73
CA TYR A 321 -0.29 -16.65 -5.91
C TYR A 321 -0.30 -15.37 -6.74
N ALA A 322 -1.45 -14.69 -6.78
CA ALA A 322 -1.56 -13.43 -7.51
C ALA A 322 -1.34 -12.20 -6.61
N GLY A 323 -0.65 -11.19 -7.16
CA GLY A 323 -0.53 -9.85 -6.61
C GLY A 323 -0.97 -8.80 -7.63
N ARG A 324 -1.45 -7.66 -7.16
CA ARG A 324 -1.94 -6.59 -8.04
C ARG A 324 -1.08 -5.35 -7.98
N LEU A 325 -0.59 -4.90 -9.12
CA LEU A 325 0.11 -3.62 -9.24
C LEU A 325 -0.89 -2.52 -9.61
N LEU A 326 -0.91 -1.45 -8.81
CA LEU A 326 -1.86 -0.33 -8.95
C LEU A 326 -1.13 0.98 -9.22
N GLY A 327 -1.91 1.98 -9.65
CA GLY A 327 -1.50 3.37 -9.81
C GLY A 327 -1.31 3.78 -11.27
N ASP A 328 -1.09 5.08 -11.44
CA ASP A 328 -0.61 5.67 -12.69
C ASP A 328 0.84 5.22 -13.00
N PRO A 329 1.45 5.66 -14.11
CA PRO A 329 2.80 5.24 -14.46
C PRO A 329 3.84 5.54 -13.37
N ALA A 330 3.84 6.72 -12.76
CA ALA A 330 4.85 7.09 -11.76
C ALA A 330 4.68 6.27 -10.47
N ALA A 331 3.43 6.13 -10.00
CA ALA A 331 3.11 5.38 -8.81
C ALA A 331 3.38 3.87 -8.99
N SER A 332 2.99 3.28 -10.12
CA SER A 332 3.22 1.86 -10.41
C SER A 332 4.71 1.53 -10.55
N VAL A 333 5.48 2.41 -11.21
CA VAL A 333 6.94 2.30 -11.29
C VAL A 333 7.58 2.40 -9.91
N SER A 334 7.18 3.38 -9.09
CA SER A 334 7.71 3.51 -7.73
C SER A 334 7.47 2.25 -6.88
N ARG A 335 6.31 1.61 -7.02
CA ARG A 335 6.00 0.37 -6.32
C ARG A 335 6.84 -0.81 -6.81
N ALA A 336 6.98 -0.94 -8.14
CA ALA A 336 7.84 -1.97 -8.73
C ALA A 336 9.31 -1.80 -8.35
N MET A 337 9.84 -0.58 -8.41
CA MET A 337 11.21 -0.29 -7.96
C MET A 337 11.37 -0.52 -6.46
N GLY A 338 10.34 -0.20 -5.66
CA GLY A 338 10.30 -0.51 -4.24
C GLY A 338 10.48 -2.00 -3.97
N SER A 339 9.75 -2.86 -4.70
CA SER A 339 9.85 -4.31 -4.53
C SER A 339 11.16 -4.92 -5.06
N LEU A 340 11.78 -4.30 -6.05
CA LEU A 340 13.05 -4.77 -6.63
C LEU A 340 14.27 -4.34 -5.82
N PHE A 341 14.28 -3.13 -5.26
CA PHE A 341 15.50 -2.49 -4.75
C PHE A 341 15.48 -2.12 -3.26
N LEU A 342 14.33 -2.19 -2.59
CA LEU A 342 14.23 -1.88 -1.16
C LEU A 342 14.10 -3.16 -0.33
N GLN A 343 14.70 -3.15 0.86
CA GLN A 343 14.54 -4.18 1.88
C GLN A 343 14.19 -3.47 3.19
N PRO A 344 13.24 -3.98 4.00
CA PRO A 344 12.91 -3.35 5.26
C PRO A 344 14.09 -3.47 6.23
N GLU A 345 14.52 -2.34 6.77
CA GLU A 345 15.55 -2.26 7.82
C GLU A 345 14.89 -2.28 9.20
N SER A 346 13.63 -1.85 9.30
CA SER A 346 12.87 -1.74 10.54
C SER A 346 11.42 -2.28 10.42
N ALA A 347 10.89 -2.80 11.53
CA ALA A 347 9.51 -3.28 11.63
C ALA A 347 8.75 -2.74 12.85
N LEU A 348 7.47 -2.44 12.64
CA LEU A 348 6.49 -2.14 13.68
C LEU A 348 5.37 -3.18 13.68
N PHE A 349 5.16 -3.76 14.86
CA PHE A 349 4.10 -4.70 15.16
C PHE A 349 3.08 -4.01 16.09
N TRP A 350 1.88 -3.77 15.59
CA TRP A 350 0.86 -2.96 16.28
C TRP A 350 -0.41 -3.78 16.53
N ASN A 351 -0.84 -3.88 17.78
CA ASN A 351 -2.04 -4.65 18.15
C ASN A 351 -3.01 -3.77 18.96
N THR A 352 -4.21 -3.53 18.44
CA THR A 352 -5.24 -2.73 19.12
C THR A 352 -6.28 -3.58 19.87
N TYR A 353 -6.27 -4.89 19.70
CA TYR A 353 -7.18 -5.78 20.44
C TYR A 353 -6.73 -5.93 21.90
N SER A 354 -7.72 -5.97 22.80
CA SER A 354 -7.51 -6.47 24.16
C SER A 354 -7.32 -8.00 24.11
N GLY A 355 -6.44 -8.55 24.95
CA GLY A 355 -6.14 -9.99 24.97
C GLY A 355 -7.35 -10.90 25.28
N GLY A 356 -7.11 -12.21 25.23
CA GLY A 356 -8.12 -13.26 25.38
C GLY A 356 -8.40 -13.99 24.06
N PRO A 357 -8.74 -15.29 24.07
CA PRO A 357 -9.06 -16.00 22.84
C PRO A 357 -10.30 -15.42 22.14
N ILE A 358 -10.34 -15.33 20.81
CA ILE A 358 -9.33 -15.74 19.80
C ILE A 358 -8.30 -14.64 19.49
N TRP A 359 -8.40 -13.46 20.11
CA TRP A 359 -7.57 -12.30 19.80
C TRP A 359 -6.11 -12.45 20.27
N SER A 360 -5.86 -13.24 21.30
CA SER A 360 -4.51 -13.56 21.80
C SER A 360 -3.63 -14.24 20.75
N ASP A 361 -4.21 -15.04 19.86
CA ASP A 361 -3.48 -15.81 18.85
C ASP A 361 -2.90 -14.89 17.76
N TYR A 362 -3.44 -13.68 17.67
CA TYR A 362 -3.02 -12.62 16.77
C TYR A 362 -2.20 -11.55 17.49
N ASP A 363 -1.66 -11.86 18.67
CA ASP A 363 -0.67 -11.01 19.30
C ASP A 363 0.60 -10.89 18.45
N ALA A 364 1.12 -9.67 18.36
CA ALA A 364 2.23 -9.36 17.48
C ALA A 364 3.59 -9.37 18.19
N THR A 365 3.65 -9.65 19.49
CA THR A 365 4.89 -9.66 20.29
C THR A 365 5.82 -10.80 19.87
N GLY A 366 5.28 -12.00 19.63
CA GLY A 366 6.07 -13.11 19.12
C GLY A 366 6.70 -12.80 17.75
N ALA A 367 5.94 -12.14 16.87
CA ALA A 367 6.41 -11.73 15.56
C ALA A 367 7.60 -10.76 15.64
N ALA A 368 7.55 -9.81 16.59
CA ALA A 368 8.64 -8.89 16.86
C ALA A 368 9.91 -9.60 17.33
N ALA A 369 9.79 -10.70 18.08
CA ALA A 369 10.92 -11.53 18.49
C ALA A 369 11.56 -12.27 17.31
N VAL A 370 10.74 -12.87 16.43
CA VAL A 370 11.23 -13.52 15.20
C VAL A 370 11.92 -12.50 14.27
N TRP A 371 11.36 -11.30 14.13
CA TRP A 371 11.97 -10.25 13.31
C TRP A 371 13.39 -9.87 13.78
N ARG A 372 13.64 -9.88 15.10
CA ARG A 372 14.99 -9.59 15.64
C ARG A 372 16.03 -10.64 15.23
N LEU A 373 15.62 -11.85 14.88
CA LEU A 373 16.52 -12.88 14.35
C LEU A 373 17.05 -12.48 12.96
N ILE A 374 16.22 -11.85 12.14
CA ILE A 374 16.59 -11.44 10.77
C ILE A 374 17.06 -9.98 10.68
N ARG A 375 16.74 -9.14 11.67
CA ARG A 375 17.21 -7.75 11.80
C ARG A 375 17.66 -7.50 13.25
N PRO A 376 18.92 -7.86 13.58
CA PRO A 376 19.41 -7.81 14.97
C PRO A 376 19.76 -6.38 15.46
N ALA A 377 19.78 -5.39 14.58
CA ALA A 377 20.11 -4.01 14.95
C ALA A 377 19.16 -3.46 16.02
N ALA A 378 19.72 -2.75 17.00
CA ALA A 378 18.93 -2.14 18.07
C ALA A 378 17.90 -1.17 17.48
N GLY A 379 16.62 -1.34 17.85
CA GLY A 379 15.53 -0.51 17.34
C GLY A 379 14.96 -0.93 15.98
N ALA A 380 15.49 -1.97 15.32
CA ALA A 380 14.94 -2.51 14.08
C ALA A 380 13.59 -3.23 14.24
N SER A 381 13.13 -3.45 15.47
CA SER A 381 11.85 -4.09 15.76
C SER A 381 11.17 -3.44 16.96
N ALA A 382 9.96 -2.95 16.76
CA ALA A 382 9.09 -2.44 17.81
C ALA A 382 7.77 -3.23 17.84
N SER A 383 7.29 -3.54 19.05
CA SER A 383 5.92 -4.03 19.27
C SER A 383 5.18 -3.07 20.20
N ARG A 384 3.88 -2.87 19.95
CA ARG A 384 2.96 -2.08 20.77
C ARG A 384 1.64 -2.83 20.89
N ALA A 385 1.19 -3.02 22.12
CA ALA A 385 -0.09 -3.65 22.46
C ALA A 385 -0.69 -3.02 23.73
N GLY A 386 -1.99 -3.24 23.96
CA GLY A 386 -2.69 -2.76 25.15
C GLY A 386 -2.59 -1.24 25.31
N ALA A 387 -2.27 -0.77 26.52
CA ALA A 387 -2.15 0.67 26.81
C ALA A 387 -1.02 1.37 26.03
N ALA A 388 -0.04 0.63 25.51
CA ALA A 388 1.03 1.19 24.69
C ALA A 388 0.64 1.33 23.21
N ALA A 389 -0.51 0.80 22.80
CA ALA A 389 -1.04 0.85 21.44
C ALA A 389 -2.22 1.84 21.33
N ASP A 390 -2.03 3.05 21.85
CA ASP A 390 -2.99 4.15 21.72
C ASP A 390 -2.63 5.10 20.57
N LEU A 391 -3.57 5.98 20.21
CA LEU A 391 -3.39 6.90 19.10
C LEU A 391 -2.33 7.97 19.36
N ALA A 392 -2.05 8.30 20.62
CA ALA A 392 -0.96 9.22 20.95
C ALA A 392 0.40 8.57 20.65
N ALA A 393 0.58 7.30 21.03
CA ALA A 393 1.75 6.49 20.74
C ALA A 393 1.90 6.19 19.24
N TRP A 394 0.79 6.01 18.51
CA TRP A 394 0.81 5.86 17.05
C TRP A 394 1.45 7.09 16.39
N ARG A 395 0.94 8.28 16.71
CA ARG A 395 1.45 9.54 16.16
C ARG A 395 2.88 9.83 16.61
N GLU A 396 3.24 9.45 17.83
CA GLU A 396 4.61 9.54 18.33
C GLU A 396 5.58 8.69 17.52
N THR A 397 5.21 7.43 17.28
CA THR A 397 6.04 6.44 16.59
C THR A 397 6.42 6.91 15.19
N PHE A 398 5.51 7.64 14.53
CA PHE A 398 5.68 8.13 13.16
C PHE A 398 5.95 9.64 13.07
N ARG A 399 6.39 10.29 14.15
CA ARG A 399 6.74 11.73 14.08
C ARG A 399 7.95 11.96 13.15
N SER A 400 8.92 11.05 13.14
CA SER A 400 10.09 11.11 12.24
C SER A 400 9.82 10.39 10.93
N LEU A 401 10.29 10.95 9.81
CA LEU A 401 10.13 10.38 8.47
C LEU A 401 10.94 9.11 8.20
N ASP A 402 11.80 8.66 9.13
CA ASP A 402 12.75 7.56 8.91
C ASP A 402 12.41 6.27 9.67
N ARG A 403 11.13 6.01 9.98
CA ARG A 403 10.77 4.85 10.82
C ARG A 403 9.74 3.93 10.18
N CYS A 404 10.02 2.63 10.33
CA CYS A 404 9.15 1.47 10.09
C CYS A 404 8.86 1.17 8.62
N ASP A 405 9.76 0.42 8.00
CA ASP A 405 9.67 -0.01 6.60
C ASP A 405 8.72 -1.22 6.43
N PHE A 406 8.52 -1.98 7.50
CA PHE A 406 7.52 -3.04 7.60
C PHE A 406 6.53 -2.73 8.73
N LEU A 407 5.23 -2.73 8.43
CA LEU A 407 4.16 -2.56 9.39
C LEU A 407 3.25 -3.78 9.38
N ALA A 408 3.15 -4.47 10.51
CA ALA A 408 2.10 -5.45 10.76
C ALA A 408 1.13 -4.88 11.79
N MET A 409 -0.14 -4.73 11.42
CA MET A 409 -1.16 -4.13 12.28
C MET A 409 -2.37 -5.05 12.41
N ASN A 410 -2.80 -5.27 13.66
CA ASN A 410 -4.03 -5.96 14.01
C ASN A 410 -5.03 -4.97 14.63
N SER A 411 -6.17 -4.78 13.97
CA SER A 411 -7.22 -3.84 14.37
C SER A 411 -8.57 -4.19 13.73
N SER A 412 -9.65 -3.56 14.19
CA SER A 412 -10.98 -3.62 13.56
C SER A 412 -11.42 -2.24 13.07
N GLY A 413 -12.38 -2.19 12.15
CA GLY A 413 -12.98 -0.93 11.72
C GLY A 413 -13.60 -0.99 10.34
N ASP A 414 -13.57 0.14 9.67
CA ASP A 414 -14.22 0.42 8.38
C ASP A 414 -13.16 0.85 7.34
N PRO A 415 -13.52 1.02 6.04
CA PRO A 415 -12.53 1.41 5.03
C PRO A 415 -11.68 2.62 5.36
N GLY A 416 -12.23 3.61 6.09
CA GLY A 416 -11.56 4.89 6.37
C GLY A 416 -11.13 5.09 7.83
N GLU A 417 -11.36 4.10 8.71
CA GLU A 417 -11.16 4.24 10.16
C GLU A 417 -10.71 2.91 10.78
N PHE A 418 -9.77 2.96 11.72
CA PHE A 418 -9.30 1.81 12.49
C PHE A 418 -9.45 2.07 13.99
N SER A 419 -9.88 1.03 14.71
CA SER A 419 -10.10 1.06 16.15
C SER A 419 -8.77 1.09 16.89
N ILE A 420 -8.58 2.12 17.70
CA ILE A 420 -7.36 2.32 18.49
C ILE A 420 -7.72 3.00 19.81
N ALA A 421 -6.98 2.72 20.88
CA ALA A 421 -7.23 3.35 22.16
C ALA A 421 -6.99 4.86 22.09
N GLY A 422 -7.76 5.64 22.85
CA GLY A 422 -7.71 7.11 22.79
C GLY A 422 -8.49 7.74 21.63
N GLY A 423 -9.34 6.96 20.93
CA GLY A 423 -10.30 7.42 19.92
C GLY A 423 -10.01 6.84 18.53
N PRO A 424 -10.92 6.96 17.54
CA PRO A 424 -10.76 6.32 16.24
C PRO A 424 -9.52 6.86 15.51
N GLY A 425 -8.72 5.95 14.96
CA GLY A 425 -7.66 6.26 14.02
C GLY A 425 -8.26 6.40 12.64
N LEU A 426 -7.91 7.47 11.93
CA LEU A 426 -8.49 7.77 10.62
C LEU A 426 -7.50 7.37 9.52
N ALA A 427 -7.96 7.21 8.28
CA ALA A 427 -7.07 7.10 7.13
C ALA A 427 -6.07 8.27 7.09
N ALA A 428 -6.49 9.49 7.48
CA ALA A 428 -5.61 10.64 7.59
C ALA A 428 -4.55 10.56 8.72
N ASP A 429 -4.68 9.63 9.68
CA ASP A 429 -3.64 9.29 10.67
C ASP A 429 -2.59 8.32 10.15
N VAL A 430 -2.78 7.72 8.96
CA VAL A 430 -1.67 7.04 8.27
C VAL A 430 -0.53 8.05 8.15
N PRO A 431 0.73 7.69 8.41
CA PRO A 431 1.82 8.64 8.46
C PRO A 431 2.50 8.83 7.11
N PHE A 432 3.01 10.05 6.85
CA PHE A 432 4.00 10.28 5.80
C PHE A 432 5.28 9.52 6.16
N GLY A 433 6.08 9.15 5.17
CA GLY A 433 7.35 8.48 5.44
C GLY A 433 7.90 7.79 4.19
N PRO A 434 8.84 6.86 4.36
CA PRO A 434 9.46 6.18 3.25
C PRO A 434 8.50 5.11 2.70
N PRO A 435 8.78 4.59 1.49
CA PRO A 435 8.11 3.43 0.96
C PRO A 435 8.17 2.27 1.95
N ARG A 436 7.06 1.56 2.10
CA ARG A 436 6.91 0.52 3.12
C ARG A 436 6.09 -0.67 2.64
N ILE A 437 6.13 -1.72 3.46
CA ILE A 437 5.31 -2.92 3.38
C ILE A 437 4.28 -2.85 4.51
N VAL A 438 3.02 -3.17 4.22
CA VAL A 438 1.94 -3.18 5.21
C VAL A 438 1.21 -4.51 5.17
N SER A 439 1.09 -5.17 6.32
CA SER A 439 0.19 -6.30 6.53
C SER A 439 -0.86 -5.91 7.56
N MET A 440 -2.10 -5.75 7.14
CA MET A 440 -3.17 -5.22 7.97
C MET A 440 -4.30 -6.22 8.16
N ILE A 441 -4.34 -6.81 9.35
CA ILE A 441 -5.44 -7.64 9.82
C ILE A 441 -6.52 -6.68 10.29
N HIS A 442 -7.49 -6.41 9.40
CA HIS A 442 -8.54 -5.43 9.61
C HIS A 442 -9.63 -5.56 8.55
N SER A 443 -10.89 -5.41 8.98
CA SER A 443 -12.08 -5.40 8.14
C SER A 443 -12.07 -4.26 7.12
N PHE A 444 -12.33 -4.53 5.84
CA PHE A 444 -12.38 -3.49 4.79
C PHE A 444 -11.11 -2.63 4.61
N SER A 445 -9.96 -3.02 5.19
CA SER A 445 -8.75 -2.19 5.16
C SER A 445 -8.23 -1.92 3.74
N ALA A 446 -8.57 -2.80 2.79
CA ALA A 446 -8.29 -2.69 1.37
C ALA A 446 -9.58 -2.61 0.53
N ALA A 447 -10.67 -2.04 1.06
CA ALA A 447 -11.94 -1.98 0.34
C ALA A 447 -11.80 -1.24 -0.98
N ASP A 448 -11.25 -0.02 -0.98
CA ASP A 448 -10.94 0.70 -2.21
C ASP A 448 -9.51 1.24 -2.15
N PRO A 449 -8.51 0.49 -2.64
CA PRO A 449 -7.12 0.92 -2.64
C PRO A 449 -6.84 2.06 -3.64
N THR A 450 -7.81 2.45 -4.47
CA THR A 450 -7.68 3.59 -5.39
C THR A 450 -8.21 4.89 -4.81
N ASP A 451 -8.97 4.83 -3.72
CA ASP A 451 -9.46 6.00 -2.98
C ASP A 451 -8.54 6.32 -1.78
N PRO A 452 -7.80 7.45 -1.81
CA PRO A 452 -6.98 7.90 -0.68
C PRO A 452 -7.76 8.22 0.60
N SER A 453 -9.10 8.24 0.59
CA SER A 453 -9.91 8.40 1.80
C SER A 453 -10.03 7.10 2.63
N THR A 454 -9.60 5.96 2.05
CA THR A 454 -9.51 4.66 2.70
C THR A 454 -8.11 4.39 3.25
N ILE A 455 -7.97 3.37 4.10
CA ILE A 455 -6.72 2.99 4.75
C ILE A 455 -5.69 2.53 3.72
N ALA A 456 -5.98 1.50 2.92
CA ALA A 456 -5.05 1.03 1.88
C ALA A 456 -4.75 2.13 0.86
N GLY A 457 -5.76 2.88 0.40
CA GLY A 457 -5.55 3.96 -0.55
C GLY A 457 -4.62 5.03 0.01
N ARG A 458 -4.74 5.39 1.29
CA ARG A 458 -3.82 6.35 1.92
C ARG A 458 -2.41 5.81 2.11
N PHE A 459 -2.25 4.54 2.45
CA PHE A 459 -0.92 3.91 2.52
C PHE A 459 -0.26 3.90 1.15
N LEU A 460 -0.98 3.46 0.11
CA LEU A 460 -0.48 3.42 -1.26
C LEU A 460 -0.15 4.81 -1.80
N GLU A 461 -0.93 5.84 -1.47
CA GLU A 461 -0.63 7.23 -1.80
C GLU A 461 0.71 7.70 -1.20
N ARG A 462 1.12 7.15 -0.06
CA ARG A 462 2.34 7.54 0.66
C ARG A 462 3.55 6.65 0.36
N GLY A 463 3.51 5.94 -0.76
CA GLY A 463 4.62 5.12 -1.23
C GLY A 463 4.66 3.69 -0.71
N THR A 464 3.62 3.19 -0.01
CA THR A 464 3.52 1.75 0.26
C THR A 464 3.58 0.98 -1.07
N PHE A 465 4.50 0.03 -1.17
CA PHE A 465 4.72 -0.76 -2.39
C PHE A 465 4.24 -2.21 -2.29
N ALA A 466 4.01 -2.69 -1.06
CA ALA A 466 3.33 -3.94 -0.80
C ALA A 466 2.30 -3.76 0.32
N TYR A 467 1.05 -4.17 0.08
CA TYR A 467 -0.05 -4.07 1.04
C TYR A 467 -0.85 -5.37 1.04
N PHE A 468 -1.04 -5.97 2.21
CA PHE A 468 -1.94 -7.09 2.44
C PHE A 468 -3.08 -6.68 3.39
N GLY A 469 -4.32 -7.00 3.04
CA GLY A 469 -5.49 -6.70 3.86
C GLY A 469 -6.78 -7.27 3.29
N SER A 470 -7.92 -6.81 3.80
CA SER A 470 -9.23 -7.31 3.38
C SER A 470 -10.02 -6.27 2.60
N MET A 471 -10.57 -6.64 1.45
CA MET A 471 -11.38 -5.75 0.63
C MET A 471 -12.87 -5.73 1.01
N ASN A 472 -13.28 -6.66 1.87
CA ASN A 472 -14.63 -6.76 2.44
C ASN A 472 -14.53 -7.27 3.89
N GLU A 473 -15.63 -7.50 4.60
CA GLU A 473 -15.63 -8.01 5.99
C GLU A 473 -15.02 -9.43 6.07
N PRO A 474 -13.88 -9.67 6.73
CA PRO A 474 -13.30 -11.00 6.88
C PRO A 474 -13.63 -11.62 8.25
N TYR A 475 -13.51 -12.94 8.37
CA TYR A 475 -13.26 -13.54 9.69
C TYR A 475 -11.81 -13.28 10.10
N LEU A 476 -11.53 -13.06 11.39
CA LEU A 476 -10.15 -12.91 11.84
C LEU A 476 -9.30 -14.15 11.47
N THR A 477 -9.88 -15.33 11.62
CA THR A 477 -9.25 -16.62 11.29
C THR A 477 -8.92 -16.81 9.81
N ALA A 478 -9.34 -15.91 8.92
CA ALA A 478 -8.92 -15.90 7.52
C ALA A 478 -7.48 -15.39 7.34
N PHE A 479 -6.98 -14.59 8.29
CA PHE A 479 -5.60 -14.12 8.27
C PHE A 479 -4.67 -15.13 8.95
N ARG A 480 -3.45 -15.26 8.44
CA ARG A 480 -2.38 -15.90 9.22
C ARG A 480 -1.97 -15.01 10.40
N THR A 481 -1.54 -15.63 11.49
CA THR A 481 -1.10 -14.90 12.68
C THR A 481 0.16 -14.09 12.37
N PRO A 482 0.38 -12.93 13.01
CA PRO A 482 1.61 -12.16 12.83
C PRO A 482 2.87 -12.98 13.12
N TYR A 483 2.79 -13.89 14.11
CA TYR A 483 3.89 -14.77 14.48
C TYR A 483 4.29 -15.70 13.34
N LEU A 484 3.32 -16.42 12.75
CA LEU A 484 3.58 -17.30 11.61
C LEU A 484 4.08 -16.51 10.40
N LEU A 485 3.48 -15.35 10.12
CA LEU A 485 3.95 -14.48 9.04
C LEU A 485 5.44 -14.15 9.22
N ALA A 486 5.87 -13.71 10.41
CA ALA A 486 7.28 -13.40 10.67
C ALA A 486 8.19 -14.63 10.49
N GLN A 487 7.75 -15.83 10.88
CA GLN A 487 8.51 -17.06 10.62
C GLN A 487 8.64 -17.33 9.12
N MET A 488 7.55 -17.20 8.35
CA MET A 488 7.57 -17.40 6.89
C MET A 488 8.51 -16.40 6.19
N LEU A 489 8.55 -15.15 6.65
CA LEU A 489 9.50 -14.15 6.17
C LEU A 489 10.95 -14.53 6.50
N SER A 490 11.20 -15.08 7.70
CA SER A 490 12.54 -15.58 8.04
C SER A 490 12.99 -16.78 7.19
N ALA A 491 12.04 -17.50 6.60
CA ALA A 491 12.27 -18.60 5.68
C ALA A 491 12.29 -18.16 4.19
N GLU A 492 12.34 -16.86 3.90
CA GLU A 492 12.36 -16.28 2.55
C GLU A 492 11.13 -16.64 1.70
N ILE A 493 10.01 -16.97 2.33
CA ILE A 493 8.76 -17.22 1.60
C ILE A 493 8.27 -15.88 1.01
N PRO A 494 8.01 -15.80 -0.31
CA PRO A 494 7.48 -14.60 -0.93
C PRO A 494 6.19 -14.13 -0.25
N LEU A 495 6.03 -12.81 -0.07
CA LEU A 495 4.93 -12.22 0.68
C LEU A 495 3.55 -12.65 0.15
N GLY A 496 3.38 -12.75 -1.16
CA GLY A 496 2.11 -13.19 -1.77
C GLY A 496 1.67 -14.58 -1.28
N ALA A 497 2.65 -15.48 -1.08
CA ALA A 497 2.43 -16.81 -0.54
C ALA A 497 2.37 -16.83 1.00
N ALA A 498 3.23 -16.05 1.67
CA ALA A 498 3.32 -15.98 3.13
C ALA A 498 2.05 -15.42 3.78
N CYS A 499 1.35 -14.50 3.12
CA CYS A 499 0.12 -13.90 3.66
C CYS A 499 -1.15 -14.75 3.45
N ARG A 500 -1.17 -15.66 2.47
CA ARG A 500 -2.37 -16.37 2.05
C ARG A 500 -2.41 -17.81 2.54
N GLN A 501 -3.52 -18.19 3.15
CA GLN A 501 -3.76 -19.54 3.65
C GLN A 501 -3.74 -20.59 2.51
N GLY A 502 -3.23 -21.77 2.87
CA GLY A 502 -3.13 -22.94 2.04
C GLY A 502 -4.31 -23.91 2.21
N PRO A 503 -4.29 -25.04 1.49
CA PRO A 503 -5.42 -25.96 1.39
C PRO A 503 -5.82 -26.66 2.70
N TYR A 504 -4.93 -26.73 3.69
CA TYR A 504 -5.21 -27.40 4.98
C TYR A 504 -5.58 -26.43 6.11
N GLU A 505 -5.62 -25.12 5.81
CA GLU A 505 -5.98 -24.05 6.73
C GLU A 505 -7.46 -23.64 6.57
N ALA A 506 -8.07 -23.04 7.59
CA ALA A 506 -9.50 -22.75 7.68
C ALA A 506 -10.10 -22.02 6.46
N PHE A 507 -9.36 -21.07 5.89
CA PHE A 507 -9.75 -20.25 4.74
C PHE A 507 -8.82 -20.50 3.55
N GLY A 508 -8.59 -21.78 3.27
CA GLY A 508 -7.83 -22.21 2.11
C GLY A 508 -8.50 -21.89 0.77
N GLN A 509 -9.81 -21.65 0.70
CA GLN A 509 -10.60 -21.31 -0.49
C GLN A 509 -10.49 -19.83 -0.91
N PRO A 510 -10.90 -19.42 -2.13
CA PRO A 510 -10.94 -18.02 -2.55
C PRO A 510 -11.79 -17.16 -1.62
N TRP A 511 -11.18 -16.12 -1.05
CA TRP A 511 -11.80 -15.29 -0.02
C TRP A 511 -11.70 -13.79 -0.31
N ARG A 512 -11.73 -12.97 0.75
CA ARG A 512 -11.82 -11.51 0.72
C ARG A 512 -10.47 -10.80 0.90
N LEU A 513 -9.40 -11.57 1.04
CA LEU A 513 -8.06 -11.05 1.30
C LEU A 513 -7.34 -10.76 -0.02
N VAL A 514 -6.63 -9.64 -0.06
CA VAL A 514 -5.96 -9.14 -1.26
C VAL A 514 -4.50 -8.85 -0.96
N TYR A 515 -3.67 -9.02 -1.98
CA TYR A 515 -2.26 -8.62 -1.94
C TYR A 515 -2.00 -7.63 -3.09
N LEU A 516 -1.61 -6.41 -2.73
CA LEU A 516 -1.34 -5.31 -3.64
C LEU A 516 0.17 -5.10 -3.68
N GLY A 517 0.80 -5.33 -4.83
CA GLY A 517 2.25 -5.28 -5.03
C GLY A 517 2.77 -6.51 -5.77
N ASP A 518 4.09 -6.63 -5.80
CA ASP A 518 4.83 -7.76 -6.37
C ASP A 518 4.69 -9.01 -5.47
N PRO A 519 4.01 -10.09 -5.92
CA PRO A 519 3.78 -11.27 -5.09
C PRO A 519 5.05 -12.08 -4.85
N LEU A 520 6.12 -11.86 -5.63
CA LEU A 520 7.43 -12.48 -5.46
C LEU A 520 8.33 -11.75 -4.45
N TYR A 521 7.88 -10.65 -3.87
CA TYR A 521 8.70 -9.92 -2.92
C TYR A 521 9.06 -10.80 -1.70
N CYS A 522 10.37 -10.98 -1.45
CA CYS A 522 10.89 -11.66 -0.28
C CYS A 522 11.64 -10.70 0.63
N VAL A 523 11.48 -10.89 1.95
CA VAL A 523 12.38 -10.30 2.94
C VAL A 523 13.60 -11.21 3.07
N SER A 524 14.80 -10.69 2.83
CA SER A 524 16.03 -11.48 2.98
C SER A 524 16.46 -11.58 4.47
N PRO A 525 16.69 -12.79 5.04
CA PRO A 525 16.81 -13.02 6.48
C PRO A 525 18.22 -12.99 7.09
N LEU A 526 19.33 -12.83 6.35
CA LEU A 526 20.67 -12.81 6.96
C LEU A 526 21.55 -11.64 6.51
N SER A 527 22.24 -11.08 7.51
CA SER A 527 23.11 -9.92 7.49
C SER A 527 24.56 -10.30 7.13
N ALA A 528 25.13 -9.63 6.12
CA ALA A 528 26.57 -9.41 6.03
C ALA A 528 26.93 -7.93 5.79
N ALA A 529 26.21 -7.19 4.94
CA ALA A 529 26.51 -5.78 4.68
C ALA A 529 25.29 -5.02 4.09
N PHE A 530 24.18 -4.97 4.84
CA PHE A 530 23.01 -4.05 4.76
C PHE A 530 22.30 -3.69 3.45
N ARG A 531 22.84 -3.96 2.26
CA ARG A 531 22.24 -3.70 0.94
C ARG A 531 22.83 -4.75 -0.01
N PRO A 532 22.15 -5.12 -1.12
CA PRO A 532 22.88 -5.80 -2.20
C PRO A 532 24.17 -5.01 -2.45
N GLU A 533 25.31 -5.70 -2.59
CA GLU A 533 26.59 -5.03 -2.84
C GLU A 533 26.40 -4.12 -4.05
N ARG A 534 26.53 -2.80 -3.82
CA ARG A 534 26.29 -1.82 -4.87
C ARG A 534 27.59 -1.42 -5.50
N THR A 535 27.69 -1.54 -6.82
CA THR A 535 28.86 -1.07 -7.54
C THR A 535 28.85 0.44 -7.67
N THR A 536 30.04 1.03 -7.76
CA THR A 536 30.14 2.47 -7.93
C THR A 536 29.60 2.90 -9.30
N PRO A 537 29.03 4.10 -9.42
CA PRO A 537 28.38 4.51 -10.65
C PRO A 537 29.34 4.67 -11.84
N GLU A 538 30.63 4.92 -11.64
CA GLU A 538 31.62 5.07 -12.71
C GLU A 538 31.79 3.79 -13.53
N ALA A 539 31.66 2.63 -12.87
CA ALA A 539 31.65 1.34 -13.55
C ALA A 539 30.42 1.17 -14.47
N SER A 540 29.37 1.99 -14.28
CA SER A 540 28.10 1.89 -15.00
C SER A 540 27.93 2.85 -16.18
N ASP A 541 28.81 3.83 -16.36
CA ASP A 541 28.74 4.81 -17.47
C ASP A 541 28.73 4.20 -18.89
N PRO A 542 29.29 2.99 -19.11
CA PRO A 542 29.10 2.28 -20.37
C PRO A 542 27.65 1.80 -20.62
N PHE A 543 26.86 1.56 -19.56
CA PHE A 543 25.52 0.96 -19.66
C PHE A 543 24.39 1.97 -19.82
N LEU A 544 24.63 3.27 -19.56
CA LEU A 544 23.61 4.29 -19.84
C LEU A 544 23.40 4.41 -21.36
N PRO A 545 22.14 4.45 -21.86
CA PRO A 545 21.89 4.57 -23.28
C PRO A 545 22.59 5.78 -23.90
N LYS A 546 23.27 5.58 -25.02
CA LYS A 546 23.93 6.63 -25.81
C LYS A 546 23.30 6.66 -27.19
N GLY A 547 23.02 7.85 -27.69
CA GLY A 547 22.45 8.01 -29.03
C GLY A 547 22.03 9.45 -29.32
N PRO A 548 21.71 9.76 -30.59
CA PRO A 548 21.27 11.08 -30.99
C PRO A 548 20.04 11.53 -30.19
N GLY A 549 20.16 12.66 -29.48
CA GLY A 549 19.08 13.24 -28.68
C GLY A 549 18.82 12.58 -27.32
N ILE A 550 19.49 11.47 -27.00
CA ILE A 550 19.46 10.90 -25.65
C ILE A 550 20.33 11.77 -24.74
N VAL A 551 19.74 12.23 -23.63
CA VAL A 551 20.42 13.05 -22.63
C VAL A 551 20.38 12.31 -21.30
N ALA A 552 21.53 11.83 -20.86
CA ALA A 552 21.76 11.27 -19.54
C ALA A 552 22.74 12.19 -18.81
N THR A 553 22.24 12.97 -17.85
CA THR A 553 23.04 13.99 -17.16
C THR A 553 23.07 13.68 -15.67
N PRO A 554 24.24 13.38 -15.08
CA PRO A 554 24.40 13.35 -13.64
C PRO A 554 23.93 14.67 -13.03
N LEU A 555 23.09 14.58 -12.01
CA LEU A 555 22.58 15.76 -11.33
C LEU A 555 23.74 16.45 -10.61
N ALA A 556 23.91 17.75 -10.86
CA ALA A 556 24.96 18.56 -10.27
C ALA A 556 24.37 19.85 -9.68
N PRO A 557 25.01 20.44 -8.66
CA PRO A 557 24.62 21.74 -8.15
C PRO A 557 24.62 22.79 -9.26
N ARG A 558 23.61 23.67 -9.25
CA ARG A 558 23.48 24.80 -10.18
C ARG A 558 23.29 26.10 -9.41
N ASP A 559 23.68 27.21 -10.02
CA ASP A 559 23.45 28.53 -9.45
C ASP A 559 21.96 28.82 -9.30
N ARG A 560 21.59 29.49 -8.21
CA ARG A 560 20.21 29.83 -7.91
C ARG A 560 19.68 30.85 -8.93
N PRO A 561 18.57 30.55 -9.64
CA PRO A 561 17.94 31.49 -10.56
C PRO A 561 17.39 32.73 -9.85
N ASP A 562 17.17 33.80 -10.62
CA ASP A 562 16.51 35.02 -10.14
C ASP A 562 15.07 34.73 -9.69
N ALA A 563 14.63 35.39 -8.61
CA ALA A 563 13.29 35.22 -8.04
C ALA A 563 12.15 35.56 -9.03
N SER A 564 12.41 36.42 -10.02
CA SER A 564 11.49 36.74 -11.10
C SER A 564 11.27 35.58 -12.07
N LYS A 565 12.01 34.47 -11.99
CA LYS A 565 11.87 33.30 -12.87
C LYS A 565 11.31 32.09 -12.12
N ALA A 566 10.06 32.19 -11.67
CA ALA A 566 9.44 31.19 -10.81
C ALA A 566 9.55 29.72 -11.32
N PRO A 567 9.35 29.41 -12.61
CA PRO A 567 9.54 28.05 -13.12
C PRO A 567 10.98 27.52 -12.97
N GLU A 568 11.97 28.32 -13.38
CA GLU A 568 13.39 27.95 -13.27
C GLU A 568 13.81 27.79 -11.80
N LEU A 569 13.29 28.64 -10.93
CA LEU A 569 13.55 28.60 -9.49
C LEU A 569 12.95 27.35 -8.84
N LEU A 570 11.75 26.93 -9.25
CA LEU A 570 11.16 25.66 -8.81
C LEU A 570 11.99 24.46 -9.25
N ASP A 571 12.43 24.43 -10.51
CA ASP A 571 13.29 23.37 -11.04
C ASP A 571 14.62 23.32 -10.27
N TRP A 572 15.18 24.47 -9.90
CA TRP A 572 16.35 24.56 -9.02
C TRP A 572 16.08 24.01 -7.61
N CYS A 573 14.94 24.35 -6.99
CA CYS A 573 14.56 23.80 -5.68
C CYS A 573 14.41 22.27 -5.75
N HIS A 574 13.81 21.77 -6.82
CA HIS A 574 13.68 20.33 -7.04
C HIS A 574 15.05 19.65 -7.08
N ASP A 575 15.99 20.18 -7.87
CA ASP A 575 17.35 19.64 -7.97
C ASP A 575 18.09 19.68 -6.64
N ALA A 576 17.97 20.80 -5.90
CA ALA A 576 18.58 20.94 -4.59
C ALA A 576 18.03 19.90 -3.59
N VAL A 577 16.72 19.64 -3.62
CA VAL A 577 16.11 18.59 -2.80
C VAL A 577 16.61 17.20 -3.20
N LEU A 578 16.66 16.88 -4.49
CA LEU A 578 17.16 15.60 -4.98
C LEU A 578 18.62 15.38 -4.56
N LEU A 579 19.48 16.38 -4.74
CA LEU A 579 20.88 16.33 -4.30
C LEU A 579 21.01 16.10 -2.79
N SER A 580 20.12 16.68 -1.98
CA SER A 580 20.13 16.45 -0.51
C SER A 580 19.75 15.03 -0.08
N LEU A 581 19.22 14.21 -1.00
CA LEU A 581 18.86 12.81 -0.74
C LEU A 581 19.93 11.81 -1.22
N ALA A 582 20.99 12.28 -1.90
CA ALA A 582 22.13 11.46 -2.25
C ALA A 582 23.08 11.29 -1.04
N ARG A 583 23.78 10.14 -0.94
CA ARG A 583 24.68 9.82 0.19
C ARG A 583 25.92 10.71 0.25
N ASP A 584 26.51 10.98 -0.91
CA ASP A 584 27.79 11.68 -1.03
C ASP A 584 27.56 13.17 -1.31
N GLU A 585 26.90 13.86 -0.38
CA GLU A 585 26.73 15.31 -0.54
C GLU A 585 28.10 15.99 -0.67
N PRO A 586 28.29 16.84 -1.69
CA PRO A 586 29.55 17.55 -1.88
C PRO A 586 29.70 18.65 -0.83
N GLY A 587 30.30 18.29 0.32
CA GLY A 587 30.99 19.20 1.24
C GLY A 587 30.18 19.88 2.36
N PRO A 588 30.88 20.50 3.33
CA PRO A 588 30.28 21.21 4.47
C PRO A 588 29.54 22.47 4.00
N GLY A 589 28.23 22.36 3.79
CA GLY A 589 27.35 23.46 3.37
C GLY A 589 25.89 23.07 3.09
N ALA A 590 25.58 21.78 3.10
CA ALA A 590 24.26 21.27 2.73
C ALA A 590 23.12 21.62 3.70
N GLY A 591 23.38 21.63 5.01
CA GLY A 591 22.36 22.00 6.01
C GLY A 591 21.81 23.41 5.80
N GLY A 592 22.66 24.35 5.39
CA GLY A 592 22.24 25.73 5.06
C GLY A 592 21.45 25.85 3.76
N ARG A 593 21.58 24.89 2.82
CA ARG A 593 20.81 24.88 1.57
C ARG A 593 19.38 24.38 1.78
N ALA A 594 19.14 23.46 2.71
CA ALA A 594 17.80 22.92 2.94
C ALA A 594 16.82 23.96 3.51
N GLU A 595 17.26 24.76 4.48
CA GLU A 595 16.47 25.88 5.04
C GLU A 595 16.22 26.96 4.00
N ASP A 596 17.23 27.27 3.15
CA ASP A 596 17.07 28.19 2.02
C ASP A 596 15.99 27.70 1.04
N VAL A 597 15.98 26.41 0.69
CA VAL A 597 14.99 25.85 -0.24
C VAL A 597 13.55 25.97 0.29
N LEU A 598 13.28 25.66 1.57
CA LEU A 598 11.93 25.81 2.11
C LEU A 598 11.47 27.28 2.10
N GLN A 599 12.35 28.21 2.44
CA GLN A 599 12.07 29.64 2.36
C GLN A 599 11.77 30.07 0.91
N VAL A 600 12.53 29.57 -0.06
CA VAL A 600 12.28 29.84 -1.49
C VAL A 600 10.94 29.31 -1.95
N LEU A 601 10.63 28.04 -1.64
CA LEU A 601 9.38 27.39 -2.04
C LEU A 601 8.16 28.14 -1.48
N THR A 602 8.22 28.57 -0.21
CA THR A 602 7.12 29.29 0.44
C THR A 602 6.92 30.71 -0.09
N ALA A 603 7.97 31.34 -0.63
CA ALA A 603 7.92 32.66 -1.26
C ALA A 603 7.55 32.63 -2.75
N LEU A 604 7.51 31.43 -3.37
CA LEU A 604 7.28 31.29 -4.80
C LEU A 604 5.85 31.69 -5.20
N ASP A 605 5.74 32.52 -6.23
CA ASP A 605 4.43 32.93 -6.76
C ASP A 605 3.76 31.79 -7.56
N ARG A 606 2.85 31.08 -6.88
CA ARG A 606 2.05 29.99 -7.43
C ARG A 606 1.29 30.37 -8.71
N SER A 607 0.89 31.63 -8.88
CA SER A 607 0.12 32.07 -10.04
C SER A 607 0.92 32.09 -11.34
N ARG A 608 2.25 31.98 -11.25
CA ARG A 608 3.20 31.96 -12.38
C ARG A 608 3.62 30.56 -12.79
N LEU A 609 3.01 29.53 -12.19
CA LEU A 609 3.29 28.13 -12.47
C LEU A 609 2.11 27.50 -13.22
N ASP A 610 2.41 26.56 -14.11
CA ASP A 610 1.41 25.70 -14.73
C ASP A 610 0.96 24.60 -13.77
N GLY A 611 -0.07 23.84 -14.16
CA GLY A 611 -0.65 22.76 -13.34
C GLY A 611 0.38 21.71 -12.89
N PRO A 612 1.19 21.13 -13.79
CA PRO A 612 2.24 20.18 -13.41
C PRO A 612 3.26 20.76 -12.42
N ARG A 613 3.74 21.98 -12.64
CA ARG A 613 4.67 22.64 -11.71
C ARG A 613 4.02 22.98 -10.37
N ILE A 614 2.72 23.27 -10.35
CA ILE A 614 1.96 23.42 -9.11
C ILE A 614 1.97 22.10 -8.31
N ALA A 615 1.80 20.95 -8.97
CA ALA A 615 1.88 19.65 -8.31
C ALA A 615 3.28 19.38 -7.75
N THR A 616 4.33 19.71 -8.52
CA THR A 616 5.73 19.65 -8.05
C THR A 616 5.96 20.55 -6.84
N LEU A 617 5.51 21.80 -6.87
CA LEU A 617 5.59 22.73 -5.74
C LEU A 617 4.90 22.18 -4.49
N ASP A 618 3.68 21.64 -4.64
CA ASP A 618 2.93 21.06 -3.53
C ASP A 618 3.67 19.87 -2.91
N ALA A 619 4.20 18.96 -3.73
CA ALA A 619 4.96 17.81 -3.26
C ALA A 619 6.27 18.23 -2.55
N LEU A 620 7.01 19.20 -3.09
CA LEU A 620 8.23 19.73 -2.47
C LEU A 620 7.95 20.45 -1.14
N LEU A 621 6.88 21.24 -1.06
CA LEU A 621 6.47 21.89 0.18
C LEU A 621 6.12 20.87 1.26
N ILE A 622 5.29 19.86 0.93
CA ILE A 622 4.95 18.78 1.86
C ILE A 622 6.22 18.11 2.36
N ASP A 623 7.10 17.70 1.45
CA ASP A 623 8.33 17.01 1.83
C ASP A 623 9.24 17.87 2.73
N ARG A 624 9.50 19.13 2.35
CA ARG A 624 10.42 20.01 3.09
C ARG A 624 9.89 20.43 4.45
N PHE A 625 8.60 20.74 4.58
CA PHE A 625 8.01 21.02 5.90
C PHE A 625 8.05 19.80 6.80
N LEU A 626 7.73 18.61 6.28
CA LEU A 626 7.77 17.38 7.07
C LEU A 626 9.20 17.02 7.47
N ALA A 627 10.19 17.20 6.58
CA ALA A 627 11.60 16.96 6.87
C ALA A 627 12.12 17.91 7.97
N ALA A 628 11.62 19.14 8.03
CA ALA A 628 11.88 20.09 9.10
C ALA A 628 11.09 19.80 10.40
N GLY A 629 10.18 18.82 10.40
CA GLY A 629 9.27 18.55 11.52
C GLY A 629 8.21 19.64 11.73
N ASP A 630 8.02 20.56 10.78
CA ASP A 630 7.13 21.71 10.87
C ASP A 630 5.77 21.45 10.21
N GLY A 631 5.04 20.48 10.75
CA GLY A 631 3.67 20.19 10.29
C GLY A 631 2.68 21.33 10.56
N ALA A 632 2.96 22.18 11.56
CA ALA A 632 2.12 23.34 11.88
C ALA A 632 2.25 24.44 10.82
N GLY A 633 3.49 24.76 10.42
CA GLY A 633 3.77 25.70 9.33
C GLY A 633 3.21 25.24 8.00
N LEU A 634 3.28 23.94 7.69
CA LEU A 634 2.64 23.36 6.50
C LEU A 634 1.12 23.59 6.49
N LEU A 635 0.46 23.30 7.63
CA LEU A 635 -0.98 23.50 7.77
C LEU A 635 -1.35 24.98 7.60
N ASP A 636 -0.64 25.88 8.26
CA ASP A 636 -0.88 27.32 8.16
C ASP A 636 -0.61 27.85 6.75
N HIS A 637 0.41 27.34 6.06
CA HIS A 637 0.69 27.66 4.66
C HIS A 637 -0.49 27.30 3.76
N TYR A 638 -0.99 26.06 3.82
CA TYR A 638 -2.08 25.63 2.95
C TYR A 638 -3.45 26.20 3.31
N LEU A 639 -3.70 26.51 4.58
CA LEU A 639 -4.93 27.18 4.98
C LEU A 639 -5.04 28.61 4.44
N LYS A 640 -3.92 29.27 4.09
CA LYS A 640 -3.92 30.57 3.40
C LYS A 640 -4.30 30.49 1.92
N LEU A 641 -4.11 29.33 1.28
CA LEU A 641 -4.53 29.14 -0.11
C LEU A 641 -6.05 29.20 -0.23
N ARG A 642 -6.56 29.73 -1.34
CA ARG A 642 -8.01 29.67 -1.61
C ARG A 642 -8.40 28.19 -1.83
N PRO A 643 -9.59 27.76 -1.41
CA PRO A 643 -10.00 26.35 -1.50
C PRO A 643 -9.91 25.77 -2.92
N ARG A 644 -10.23 26.60 -3.93
CA ARG A 644 -10.15 26.23 -5.36
C ARG A 644 -8.73 26.02 -5.88
N ASP A 645 -7.71 26.53 -5.17
CA ASP A 645 -6.30 26.41 -5.57
C ASP A 645 -5.63 25.19 -4.89
N ARG A 646 -6.36 24.48 -4.01
CA ARG A 646 -5.87 23.30 -3.29
C ARG A 646 -6.14 22.05 -4.10
N SER A 647 -5.07 21.40 -4.54
CA SER A 647 -5.13 20.09 -5.19
C SER A 647 -5.61 19.00 -4.21
N PRO A 648 -6.03 17.82 -4.70
CA PRO A 648 -6.37 16.70 -3.81
C PRO A 648 -5.23 16.32 -2.85
N VAL A 649 -3.97 16.39 -3.30
CA VAL A 649 -2.77 16.15 -2.47
C VAL A 649 -2.68 17.18 -1.32
N VAL A 650 -2.93 18.47 -1.61
CA VAL A 650 -2.94 19.53 -0.59
C VAL A 650 -4.02 19.31 0.45
N TRP A 651 -5.25 18.94 0.04
CA TRP A 651 -6.31 18.62 0.99
C TRP A 651 -5.91 17.48 1.93
N ARG A 652 -5.29 16.44 1.38
CA ARG A 652 -4.82 15.29 2.14
C ARG A 652 -3.68 15.63 3.11
N ALA A 653 -2.79 16.54 2.72
CA ALA A 653 -1.78 17.09 3.61
C ALA A 653 -2.39 17.91 4.75
N ILE A 654 -3.41 18.74 4.47
CA ILE A 654 -4.18 19.46 5.49
C ILE A 654 -4.81 18.48 6.47
N GLU A 655 -5.46 17.41 6.00
CA GLU A 655 -6.10 16.42 6.87
C GLU A 655 -5.11 15.82 7.89
N THR A 656 -3.96 15.35 7.41
CA THR A 656 -2.95 14.72 8.26
C THR A 656 -2.27 15.71 9.20
N THR A 657 -1.88 16.88 8.70
CA THR A 657 -1.23 17.90 9.54
C THR A 657 -2.18 18.48 10.59
N ALA A 658 -3.47 18.63 10.27
CA ALA A 658 -4.48 19.03 11.23
C ALA A 658 -4.64 18.01 12.36
N LEU A 659 -4.73 16.71 12.04
CA LEU A 659 -4.80 15.66 13.07
C LEU A 659 -3.54 15.59 13.92
N GLY A 660 -2.35 15.72 13.30
CA GLY A 660 -1.08 15.81 14.01
C GLY A 660 -1.01 17.02 14.95
N ARG A 661 -1.48 18.19 14.51
CA ARG A 661 -1.51 19.42 15.32
C ARG A 661 -2.49 19.31 16.47
N VAL A 662 -3.71 18.80 16.23
CA VAL A 662 -4.69 18.51 17.31
C VAL A 662 -4.07 17.59 18.35
N ALA A 663 -3.42 16.51 17.94
CA ALA A 663 -2.73 15.60 18.86
C ALA A 663 -1.66 16.30 19.72
N SER A 664 -0.88 17.18 19.09
CA SER A 664 0.18 17.91 19.77
C SER A 664 -0.39 18.85 20.83
N LEU A 665 -1.45 19.58 20.51
CA LEU A 665 -2.13 20.50 21.42
C LEU A 665 -2.84 19.75 22.56
N GLU A 666 -3.51 18.62 22.25
CA GLU A 666 -4.13 17.76 23.25
C GLU A 666 -3.12 17.27 24.30
N ARG A 667 -1.93 16.84 23.86
CA ARG A 667 -0.83 16.41 24.75
C ARG A 667 -0.25 17.56 25.57
N ALA A 668 -0.22 18.77 25.03
CA ALA A 668 0.21 19.97 25.75
C ALA A 668 -0.84 20.46 26.78
N GLY A 669 -2.05 19.88 26.80
CA GLY A 669 -3.16 20.34 27.64
C GLY A 669 -3.84 21.61 27.11
N GLU A 670 -3.50 22.04 25.88
CA GLU A 670 -3.96 23.26 25.22
C GLU A 670 -5.31 23.03 24.51
N PHE A 671 -6.33 22.65 25.27
CA PHE A 671 -7.62 22.27 24.69
C PHE A 671 -8.38 23.43 24.04
N ARG A 672 -8.13 24.70 24.43
CA ARG A 672 -8.76 25.85 23.78
C ARG A 672 -8.22 26.05 22.36
N GLU A 673 -6.93 25.82 22.19
CA GLU A 673 -6.20 25.90 20.94
C GLU A 673 -6.63 24.75 20.01
N VAL A 674 -6.92 23.56 20.57
CA VAL A 674 -7.61 22.48 19.84
C VAL A 674 -8.96 22.96 19.32
N LEU A 675 -9.78 23.61 20.17
CA LEU A 675 -11.09 24.11 19.78
C LEU A 675 -11.02 25.22 18.73
N ASP A 676 -10.01 26.09 18.77
CA ASP A 676 -9.81 27.14 17.78
C ASP A 676 -9.38 26.60 16.42
N LEU A 677 -8.45 25.65 16.41
CA LEU A 677 -8.07 24.95 15.19
C LEU A 677 -9.25 24.17 14.61
N TRP A 678 -9.94 23.39 15.45
CA TRP A 678 -11.13 22.64 15.07
C TRP A 678 -12.19 23.56 14.48
N PHE A 679 -12.53 24.66 15.16
CA PHE A 679 -13.54 25.60 14.69
C PHE A 679 -13.20 26.16 13.32
N ARG A 680 -11.95 26.59 13.11
CA ARG A 680 -11.46 27.09 11.81
C ARG A 680 -11.65 26.07 10.69
N LEU A 681 -11.38 24.79 10.97
CA LEU A 681 -11.51 23.71 10.01
C LEU A 681 -12.98 23.28 9.80
N ALA A 682 -13.79 23.25 10.85
CA ALA A 682 -15.17 22.81 10.82
C ALA A 682 -16.10 23.77 10.08
N VAL A 683 -15.85 25.09 10.18
CA VAL A 683 -16.61 26.12 9.43
C VAL A 683 -15.95 26.50 8.10
N GLY A 684 -14.79 25.92 7.81
CA GLY A 684 -14.03 26.17 6.60
C GLY A 684 -14.66 25.49 5.39
N PRO A 685 -14.42 26.01 4.17
CA PRO A 685 -14.80 25.33 2.94
C PRO A 685 -13.98 24.04 2.77
N TRP A 686 -14.65 22.96 2.39
CA TRP A 686 -14.06 21.67 2.03
C TRP A 686 -14.58 21.21 0.66
N PRO A 687 -13.89 20.28 -0.03
CA PRO A 687 -14.45 19.65 -1.22
C PRO A 687 -15.83 19.06 -0.93
N PRO A 688 -16.80 19.18 -1.85
CA PRO A 688 -18.13 18.59 -1.68
C PRO A 688 -18.03 17.10 -1.33
N GLY A 689 -18.81 16.67 -0.33
CA GLY A 689 -18.80 15.28 0.15
C GLY A 689 -17.59 14.88 1.00
N SER A 690 -16.67 15.80 1.33
CA SER A 690 -15.53 15.48 2.20
C SER A 690 -16.02 15.00 3.59
N PRO A 691 -15.64 13.79 4.04
CA PRO A 691 -16.03 13.29 5.35
C PRO A 691 -15.17 13.87 6.48
N PHE A 692 -14.04 14.52 6.16
CA PHE A 692 -13.04 14.91 7.14
C PHE A 692 -13.55 15.85 8.24
N PRO A 693 -14.34 16.91 7.96
CA PRO A 693 -14.86 17.79 9.02
C PRO A 693 -15.69 17.04 10.06
N GLY A 694 -16.51 16.08 9.61
CA GLY A 694 -17.28 15.21 10.50
C GLY A 694 -16.39 14.31 11.34
N ARG A 695 -15.40 13.65 10.71
CA ARG A 695 -14.44 12.78 11.41
C ARG A 695 -13.61 13.55 12.44
N LEU A 696 -13.12 14.74 12.10
CA LEU A 696 -12.39 15.63 13.00
C LEU A 696 -13.28 16.09 14.16
N THR A 697 -14.55 16.39 13.91
CA THR A 697 -15.50 16.77 14.97
C THR A 697 -15.72 15.63 15.96
N ARG A 698 -15.91 14.39 15.48
CA ARG A 698 -16.00 13.21 16.36
C ARG A 698 -14.72 12.98 17.16
N ARG A 699 -13.56 13.24 16.56
CA ARG A 699 -12.25 13.16 17.22
C ARG A 699 -12.14 14.14 18.39
N VAL A 700 -12.48 15.40 18.18
CA VAL A 700 -12.45 16.45 19.23
C VAL A 700 -13.52 16.19 20.28
N ALA A 701 -14.68 15.66 19.89
CA ALA A 701 -15.72 15.24 20.82
C ALA A 701 -15.23 14.15 21.78
N ALA A 702 -14.56 13.11 21.27
CA ALA A 702 -13.99 12.05 22.09
C ALA A 702 -12.93 12.60 23.07
N ALA A 703 -12.09 13.54 22.63
CA ALA A 703 -11.12 14.20 23.49
C ALA A 703 -11.77 15.11 24.57
N ALA A 704 -12.95 15.66 24.29
CA ALA A 704 -13.74 16.43 25.25
C ALA A 704 -14.43 15.52 26.28
N GLU A 705 -14.92 14.36 25.84
CA GLU A 705 -15.56 13.34 26.70
C GLU A 705 -14.56 12.62 27.62
N ALA A 706 -13.28 12.60 27.26
CA ALA A 706 -12.22 12.04 28.11
C ALA A 706 -12.00 12.86 29.41
N ASP A 707 -12.37 14.15 29.42
CA ASP A 707 -12.34 15.02 30.61
C ASP A 707 -13.58 15.95 30.62
N PRO A 708 -14.77 15.42 30.95
CA PRO A 708 -16.01 16.16 30.82
C PRO A 708 -16.09 17.41 31.68
N ALA A 709 -15.44 17.39 32.86
CA ALA A 709 -15.49 18.49 33.82
C ALA A 709 -14.84 19.76 33.25
N LEU A 710 -13.75 19.62 32.50
CA LEU A 710 -13.02 20.75 31.94
C LEU A 710 -13.38 21.05 30.49
N ARG A 711 -13.67 20.02 29.68
CA ARG A 711 -13.65 20.15 28.21
C ARG A 711 -15.03 20.16 27.57
N LEU A 712 -15.96 19.34 28.05
CA LEU A 712 -17.24 19.11 27.37
C LEU A 712 -18.10 20.38 27.26
N GLY A 713 -18.15 21.19 28.32
CA GLY A 713 -18.87 22.47 28.31
C GLY A 713 -18.28 23.49 27.32
N LEU A 714 -16.96 23.53 27.19
CA LEU A 714 -16.28 24.38 26.21
C LEU A 714 -16.58 23.92 24.78
N PHE A 715 -16.47 22.62 24.54
CA PHE A 715 -16.73 22.06 23.21
C PHE A 715 -18.17 22.28 22.77
N ARG A 716 -19.18 22.00 23.62
CA ARG A 716 -20.59 22.24 23.29
C ARG A 716 -20.88 23.69 22.90
N ARG A 717 -20.30 24.67 23.61
CA ARG A 717 -20.45 26.09 23.26
C ARG A 717 -19.83 26.40 21.90
N ARG A 718 -18.59 25.95 21.67
CA ARG A 718 -17.90 26.17 20.39
C ARG A 718 -18.60 25.48 19.23
N LEU A 719 -19.20 24.31 19.48
CA LEU A 719 -19.98 23.54 18.51
C LEU A 719 -21.27 24.26 18.10
N ALA A 720 -22.00 24.83 19.06
CA ALA A 720 -23.17 25.67 18.78
C ALA A 720 -22.79 26.92 17.96
N GLU A 721 -21.71 27.60 18.33
CA GLU A 721 -21.20 28.75 17.59
C GLU A 721 -20.85 28.41 16.13
N ALA A 722 -20.19 27.27 15.89
CA ALA A 722 -19.83 26.81 14.55
C ALA A 722 -21.07 26.54 13.68
N ARG A 723 -22.07 25.85 14.24
CA ARG A 723 -23.36 25.60 13.57
C ARG A 723 -24.06 26.91 13.21
N ASP A 724 -24.15 27.84 14.15
CA ASP A 724 -24.87 29.10 13.97
C ASP A 724 -24.17 29.99 12.94
N ARG A 725 -22.83 29.98 12.90
CA ARG A 725 -22.05 30.64 11.85
C ARG A 725 -22.34 30.07 10.47
N LEU A 726 -22.34 28.74 10.31
CA LEU A 726 -22.68 28.11 9.02
C LEU A 726 -24.12 28.44 8.61
N ALA A 727 -25.07 28.39 9.55
CA ALA A 727 -26.45 28.77 9.31
C ALA A 727 -26.60 30.22 8.82
N ALA A 728 -25.88 31.17 9.42
CA ALA A 728 -25.92 32.57 9.03
C ALA A 728 -25.36 32.83 7.62
N THR A 729 -24.38 32.03 7.17
CA THR A 729 -23.82 32.16 5.81
C THR A 729 -24.69 31.50 4.73
N GLY A 730 -25.55 30.54 5.11
CA GLY A 730 -26.28 29.69 4.16
C GLY A 730 -25.39 28.74 3.35
N LEU A 731 -24.09 28.67 3.64
CA LEU A 731 -23.12 27.82 2.97
C LEU A 731 -22.95 26.50 3.75
N LEU A 732 -22.63 25.42 3.03
CA LEU A 732 -22.26 24.10 3.60
C LEU A 732 -23.35 23.46 4.50
N PRO A 733 -24.56 23.21 3.97
CA PRO A 733 -25.67 22.66 4.74
C PRO A 733 -25.34 21.31 5.39
N ASP A 734 -24.61 20.43 4.70
CA ASP A 734 -24.23 19.11 5.22
C ASP A 734 -23.37 19.22 6.50
N GLN A 735 -22.45 20.19 6.53
CA GLN A 735 -21.62 20.43 7.71
C GLN A 735 -22.45 20.99 8.86
N ARG A 736 -23.35 21.96 8.58
CA ARG A 736 -24.26 22.50 9.60
C ARG A 736 -25.09 21.39 10.23
N ASP A 737 -25.65 20.51 9.40
CA ASP A 737 -26.53 19.42 9.86
C ASP A 737 -25.73 18.37 10.64
N MET A 738 -24.50 18.08 10.23
CA MET A 738 -23.55 17.26 11.00
C MET A 738 -23.26 17.85 12.39
N LEU A 739 -22.96 19.15 12.49
CA LEU A 739 -22.70 19.81 13.78
C LEU A 739 -23.95 19.83 14.67
N ALA A 740 -25.14 20.01 14.08
CA ALA A 740 -26.41 19.95 14.79
C ALA A 740 -26.69 18.54 15.33
N ALA A 741 -26.46 17.50 14.54
CA ALA A 741 -26.59 16.11 14.97
C ALA A 741 -25.64 15.78 16.14
N GLU A 742 -24.41 16.28 16.09
CA GLU A 742 -23.43 16.08 17.16
C GLU A 742 -23.82 16.84 18.44
N LEU A 743 -24.36 18.05 18.35
CA LEU A 743 -24.92 18.76 19.52
C LEU A 743 -26.04 17.98 20.18
N VAL A 744 -26.95 17.40 19.38
CA VAL A 744 -28.04 16.57 19.89
C VAL A 744 -27.49 15.31 20.55
N ARG A 745 -26.48 14.66 19.96
CA ARG A 745 -25.81 13.49 20.55
C ARG A 745 -25.24 13.83 21.92
N LEU A 746 -24.54 14.96 22.01
CA LEU A 746 -23.92 15.42 23.25
C LEU A 746 -24.93 15.90 24.28
N GLY A 747 -26.08 16.45 23.87
CA GLY A 747 -27.10 16.99 24.78
C GLY A 747 -27.96 15.92 25.47
N LYS A 748 -27.99 14.69 24.95
CA LYS A 748 -28.66 13.56 25.63
C LYS A 748 -27.85 13.18 26.87
N ASP A 749 -28.46 13.32 28.05
CA ASP A 749 -27.87 12.86 29.30
C ASP A 749 -27.64 11.34 29.20
N PRO A 750 -26.40 10.83 29.31
CA PRO A 750 -26.13 9.41 29.20
C PRO A 750 -26.87 8.55 30.24
N GLY A 751 -27.47 9.16 31.27
CA GLY A 751 -28.30 8.49 32.28
C GLY A 751 -29.79 8.30 31.91
N VAL A 752 -30.25 8.80 30.76
CA VAL A 752 -31.65 8.66 30.29
C VAL A 752 -31.68 7.86 29.00
N ARG A 753 -31.53 6.53 29.10
CA ARG A 753 -31.88 5.57 28.04
C ARG A 753 -32.51 4.33 28.62
#